data_AF-A0A2V7N1P3-F1
#
_entry.id   AF-A0A2V7N1P3-F1
#
_cell.length_a   1.000
_cell.length_b   1.000
_cell.length_c   1.000
_cell.angle_alpha   90.00
_cell.angle_beta   90.00
_cell.angle_gamma   90.00
#
_symmetry.space_group_name_H-M   'P 1'
#
loop_
_entity.id
_entity.type
_entity.pdbx_description
1 polymer ?
#
loop_
_entity_poly.entity_id
_entity_poly.type
_entity_poly.pdbx_seq_one_letter_code
_entity_poly.pdbx_strand_id
1 'polypeptide(L)'
;MRALRPVRYSCALLLLASVARGQLQRDTQRVSVLLTISGGVSLGSYEAGLNWGLLEVFKLTARDSLRRVWNLPRYNLRVVTGASAGNINGFLAAIEWCRTSAPTAPEQSLLWKVWVRTGIDQLFPLERYDQDDTTKALFSRRYFDRVLFDSVRAAMDDVPASTSPHECTIPVGATITRVAPESVAIAPGLYARTQRYAAVVLLSNRGRTLEFRAPSDEALRNGAFGALLRLPDCHGVIDHGEVFSLIEASSAFPGAFAPVWLNSEPEAGSGCGRAPHDSALFSDGGIFDNNPIDLAAGIYDETIWKNPRTPDANSLLLFIDPDRVSGRLGQTKLKQERPPPATGGIASLLDLFAGAVPAARQYELQAFGRLLARAPGVFARENIKTSARGFLVVGERLGSFAAFLGKPFREYDFYLGIYDALAFFAGEACRGGAMDSLCIKRRLHELVETHALDLGAGPLPRTVLRSLYQREWQARDAAASPPIGGDPTAPPRDLMVQGLLREHFRLEDERFDNARCRSGDPIVGLLCRDGFRTLLGRFANDTVRRAVGRAVGRGKTCGPDNWLESPIRCDMDQSFERFVDNPERFLAGKLGLMLHQLWKVERARKRAGQENWAGFAALSEAVFQSGIAYRYRRGFDLNTSSVPQRAGKAWLATLLPNYVSINTKSRGFELGYRPTVHLTNSWAFALDAVPLHLTGNAASQVDRYRWAIGPALHWKRTSTVWSGLETGVEWFGRWQGNSLGAERVWSIPVNWYLLADKLRIGVRVFPRRDSGVQGAPSADFSVGLADVNGLLYWMLRRS
;
A
#
# COMPACT_ATOMS: atom_id res chain seq x y z
N MET A 1 39.67 -24.26 67.21
CA MET A 1 38.42 -23.96 66.48
C MET A 1 37.94 -22.54 66.78
N ARG A 2 38.56 -21.52 66.17
CA ARG A 2 38.06 -20.13 66.10
C ARG A 2 38.60 -19.55 64.79
N ALA A 3 37.84 -18.63 64.18
CA ALA A 3 38.02 -18.01 62.86
C ALA A 3 37.45 -18.82 61.68
N LEU A 4 36.25 -18.42 61.21
CA LEU A 4 35.76 -18.57 59.81
C LEU A 4 34.31 -18.07 59.61
N ARG A 5 33.60 -17.64 60.67
CA ARG A 5 32.19 -17.20 60.58
C ARG A 5 31.92 -15.74 60.12
N PRO A 6 32.81 -14.73 60.16
CA PRO A 6 32.43 -13.36 59.77
C PRO A 6 32.50 -13.08 58.25
N VAL A 7 33.16 -13.93 57.47
CA VAL A 7 33.40 -13.68 56.03
C VAL A 7 32.16 -14.01 55.18
N ARG A 8 31.38 -15.05 55.54
CA ARG A 8 30.18 -15.45 54.77
C ARG A 8 29.03 -14.44 54.89
N TYR A 9 28.84 -13.83 56.05
CA TYR A 9 27.81 -12.79 56.24
C TYR A 9 28.19 -11.49 55.53
N SER A 10 29.47 -11.12 55.52
CA SER A 10 29.95 -9.93 54.81
C SER A 10 29.82 -10.05 53.29
N CYS A 11 30.14 -11.21 52.70
CA CYS A 11 29.91 -11.43 51.26
C CYS A 11 28.42 -11.44 50.87
N ALA A 12 27.55 -12.02 51.70
CA ALA A 12 26.11 -12.02 51.45
C ALA A 12 25.51 -10.60 51.56
N LEU A 13 25.94 -9.80 52.54
CA LEU A 13 25.55 -8.39 52.68
C LEU A 13 26.11 -7.52 51.55
N LEU A 14 27.34 -7.76 51.09
CA LEU A 14 27.94 -7.06 49.94
C LEU A 14 27.23 -7.44 48.63
N LEU A 15 26.83 -8.70 48.45
CA LEU A 15 26.02 -9.15 47.31
C LEU A 15 24.63 -8.50 47.35
N LEU A 16 23.93 -8.55 48.48
CA LEU A 16 22.64 -7.90 48.65
C LEU A 16 22.72 -6.37 48.47
N ALA A 17 23.77 -5.73 48.98
CA ALA A 17 24.00 -4.29 48.79
C ALA A 17 24.37 -3.94 47.34
N SER A 18 25.08 -4.82 46.62
CA SER A 18 25.41 -4.63 45.20
C SER A 18 24.19 -4.82 44.29
N VAL A 19 23.33 -5.80 44.59
CA VAL A 19 22.05 -6.02 43.89
C VAL A 19 21.08 -4.90 44.20
N ALA A 20 20.98 -4.46 45.46
CA ALA A 20 20.18 -3.33 45.87
C ALA A 20 20.67 -2.01 45.24
N ARG A 21 21.99 -1.77 45.15
CA ARG A 21 22.56 -0.63 44.42
C ARG A 21 22.30 -0.70 42.92
N GLY A 22 22.45 -1.86 42.29
CA GLY A 22 22.14 -2.08 40.88
C GLY A 22 20.65 -1.88 40.55
N GLN A 23 19.75 -2.24 41.47
CA GLN A 23 18.33 -1.93 41.39
C GLN A 23 18.06 -0.44 41.61
N LEU A 24 18.62 0.19 42.64
CA LEU A 24 18.45 1.63 42.93
C LEU A 24 18.95 2.53 41.80
N GLN A 25 20.04 2.13 41.14
CA GLN A 25 20.65 2.87 40.03
C GLN A 25 19.81 2.78 38.74
N ARG A 26 19.15 1.65 38.48
CA ARG A 26 18.12 1.55 37.42
C ARG A 26 16.82 2.27 37.80
N ASP A 27 16.47 2.30 39.09
CA ASP A 27 15.25 2.94 39.63
C ASP A 27 15.25 4.47 39.51
N THR A 28 16.40 5.09 39.19
CA THR A 28 16.57 6.53 38.97
C THR A 28 16.89 6.90 37.52
N GLN A 29 17.13 5.90 36.66
CA GLN A 29 17.60 6.10 35.29
C GLN A 29 16.45 6.55 34.38
N ARG A 30 16.53 7.79 33.90
CA ARG A 30 15.71 8.28 32.78
C ARG A 30 16.45 7.94 31.49
N VAL A 31 15.76 7.27 30.57
CA VAL A 31 16.29 6.92 29.25
C VAL A 31 15.66 7.85 28.24
N SER A 32 16.50 8.65 27.59
CA SER A 32 16.09 9.52 26.47
C SER A 32 15.88 8.65 25.23
N VAL A 33 14.67 8.62 24.69
CA VAL A 33 14.34 7.82 23.51
C VAL A 33 14.34 8.70 22.26
N LEU A 34 15.17 8.32 21.29
CA LEU A 34 15.17 8.86 19.93
C LEU A 34 14.45 7.84 19.06
N LEU A 35 13.25 8.19 18.61
CA LEU A 35 12.41 7.33 17.79
C LEU A 35 12.61 7.67 16.32
N THR A 36 12.94 6.67 15.51
CA THR A 36 13.09 6.84 14.06
C THR A 36 12.33 5.76 13.32
N ILE A 37 11.59 6.16 12.28
CA ILE A 37 10.57 5.32 11.66
C ILE A 37 10.79 5.33 10.15
N SER A 38 11.02 4.16 9.56
CA SER A 38 11.22 4.06 8.12
C SER A 38 9.92 4.24 7.34
N GLY A 39 10.05 4.43 6.02
CA GLY A 39 8.91 4.48 5.12
C GLY A 39 8.43 3.10 4.68
N GLY A 40 7.11 2.87 4.74
CA GLY A 40 6.49 1.58 4.42
C GLY A 40 5.17 1.63 3.62
N VAL A 41 4.79 2.77 3.03
CA VAL A 41 3.50 2.94 2.31
C VAL A 41 2.31 2.46 3.17
N SER A 42 1.65 1.34 2.85
CA SER A 42 0.49 0.84 3.62
C SER A 42 0.89 0.07 4.89
N LEU A 43 2.17 -0.32 5.00
CA LEU A 43 2.78 -0.84 6.24
C LEU A 43 2.73 0.19 7.38
N GLY A 44 2.47 1.47 7.05
CA GLY A 44 2.19 2.48 8.05
C GLY A 44 1.07 2.10 9.02
N SER A 45 0.13 1.22 8.64
CA SER A 45 -0.88 0.67 9.57
C SER A 45 -0.26 -0.21 10.66
N TYR A 46 0.71 -1.05 10.29
CA TYR A 46 1.48 -1.88 11.23
C TYR A 46 2.37 -1.00 12.11
N GLU A 47 3.12 -0.08 11.51
CA GLU A 47 3.95 0.88 12.23
C GLU A 47 3.13 1.70 13.22
N ALA A 48 1.91 2.10 12.86
CA ALA A 48 1.02 2.86 13.74
C ALA A 48 0.63 2.08 14.99
N GLY A 49 0.31 0.80 14.86
CA GLY A 49 0.04 -0.08 15.99
C GLY A 49 1.27 -0.30 16.87
N LEU A 50 2.45 -0.44 16.25
CA LEU A 50 3.71 -0.56 16.95
C LEU A 50 4.02 0.71 17.75
N ASN A 51 3.89 1.89 17.12
CA ASN A 51 4.05 3.18 17.78
C ASN A 51 3.08 3.34 18.95
N TRP A 52 1.82 2.94 18.80
CA TRP A 52 0.85 2.97 19.89
C TRP A 52 1.35 2.12 21.08
N GLY A 53 1.78 0.88 20.83
CA GLY A 53 2.30 0.00 21.88
C GLY A 53 3.55 0.56 22.57
N LEU A 54 4.44 1.21 21.80
CA LEU A 54 5.61 1.90 22.34
C LEU A 54 5.24 3.03 23.30
N LEU A 55 4.38 3.95 22.85
CA LEU A 55 3.98 5.10 23.63
C LEU A 55 3.23 4.70 24.91
N GLU A 56 2.36 3.70 24.84
CA GLU A 56 1.63 3.24 26.02
C GLU A 56 2.56 2.62 27.06
N VAL A 57 3.57 1.83 26.65
CA VAL A 57 4.60 1.35 27.58
C VAL A 57 5.41 2.52 28.16
N PHE A 58 5.78 3.52 27.37
CA PHE A 58 6.46 4.72 27.87
C PHE A 58 5.63 5.42 28.94
N LYS A 59 4.33 5.66 28.69
CA LYS A 59 3.39 6.25 29.66
C LYS A 59 3.29 5.41 30.95
N LEU A 60 3.23 4.08 30.83
CA LEU A 60 3.17 3.18 31.98
C LEU A 60 4.46 3.14 32.80
N THR A 61 5.63 3.27 32.16
CA THR A 61 6.91 3.41 32.88
C THR A 61 7.04 4.77 33.56
N ALA A 62 6.51 5.84 32.97
CA ALA A 62 6.48 7.18 33.56
C ALA A 62 5.59 7.26 34.81
N ARG A 63 4.52 6.46 34.87
CA ARG A 63 3.58 6.35 36.01
C ARG A 63 3.99 5.35 37.09
N ASP A 64 5.19 4.77 36.97
CA ASP A 64 5.73 3.74 37.87
C ASP A 64 4.94 2.42 37.95
N SER A 65 3.91 2.22 37.11
CA SER A 65 3.04 1.03 37.13
C SER A 65 3.75 -0.23 36.63
N LEU A 66 4.51 -0.12 35.54
CA LEU A 66 5.32 -1.24 35.01
C LEU A 66 6.78 -1.19 35.48
N ARG A 67 7.29 0.00 35.78
CA ARG A 67 8.69 0.26 36.13
C ARG A 67 9.20 -0.63 37.26
N ARG A 68 8.51 -0.59 38.42
CA ARG A 68 8.91 -1.31 39.64
C ARG A 68 8.74 -2.82 39.51
N VAL A 69 7.75 -3.26 38.73
CA VAL A 69 7.42 -4.68 38.58
C VAL A 69 8.40 -5.37 37.61
N TRP A 70 8.84 -4.67 36.57
CA TRP A 70 9.62 -5.25 35.47
C TRP A 70 11.04 -4.71 35.34
N ASN A 71 11.49 -3.85 36.27
CA ASN A 71 12.83 -3.27 36.27
C ASN A 71 13.17 -2.56 34.94
N LEU A 72 12.16 -1.93 34.35
CA LEU A 72 12.31 -1.09 33.16
C LEU A 72 12.72 0.33 33.58
N PRO A 73 13.55 1.04 32.80
CA PRO A 73 13.84 2.45 33.07
C PRO A 73 12.62 3.33 32.77
N ARG A 74 12.67 4.60 33.19
CA ARG A 74 11.68 5.60 32.77
C ARG A 74 12.05 6.07 31.36
N TYR A 75 11.30 5.61 30.37
CA TYR A 75 11.46 6.08 29.00
C TYR A 75 10.85 7.47 28.85
N ASN A 76 11.61 8.37 28.23
CA ASN A 76 11.15 9.70 27.89
C ASN A 76 11.39 9.93 26.40
N LEU A 77 10.33 10.08 25.61
CA LEU A 77 10.47 10.42 24.20
C LEU A 77 11.11 11.80 24.09
N ARG A 78 12.19 11.90 23.31
CA ARG A 78 12.98 13.12 23.16
C ARG A 78 13.07 13.62 21.73
N VAL A 79 13.12 12.73 20.75
CA VAL A 79 13.20 13.08 19.32
C VAL A 79 12.37 12.07 18.54
N VAL A 80 11.68 12.54 17.51
CA VAL A 80 10.99 11.67 16.56
C VAL A 80 11.39 12.03 15.15
N THR A 81 11.71 11.05 14.32
CA THR A 81 11.97 11.26 12.88
C THR A 81 11.28 10.22 12.03
N GLY A 82 10.95 10.58 10.78
CA GLY A 82 10.39 9.61 9.85
C GLY A 82 10.50 10.00 8.38
N ALA A 83 10.32 8.99 7.52
CA ALA A 83 10.29 9.12 6.06
C ALA A 83 9.01 8.46 5.53
N SER A 84 8.39 8.98 4.47
CA SER A 84 7.17 8.38 3.89
C SER A 84 6.09 8.12 4.94
N ALA A 85 5.47 6.93 4.97
CA ALA A 85 4.55 6.52 6.03
C ALA A 85 5.09 6.71 7.46
N GLY A 86 6.40 6.53 7.67
CA GLY A 86 7.06 6.73 8.95
C GLY A 86 7.05 8.18 9.42
N ASN A 87 7.05 9.16 8.51
CA ASN A 87 6.91 10.56 8.88
C ASN A 87 5.53 10.83 9.48
N ILE A 88 4.47 10.31 8.85
CA ILE A 88 3.09 10.41 9.36
C ILE A 88 3.04 9.82 10.77
N ASN A 89 3.53 8.59 10.94
CA ASN A 89 3.57 7.94 12.26
C ASN A 89 4.42 8.70 13.27
N GLY A 90 5.51 9.34 12.85
CA GLY A 90 6.38 10.13 13.71
C GLY A 90 5.68 11.38 14.26
N PHE A 91 5.02 12.14 13.40
CA PHE A 91 4.21 13.30 13.81
C PHE A 91 3.05 12.88 14.72
N LEU A 92 2.32 11.82 14.37
CA LEU A 92 1.23 11.32 15.20
C LEU A 92 1.71 10.83 16.57
N ALA A 93 2.88 10.18 16.62
CA ALA A 93 3.47 9.72 17.87
C ALA A 93 3.88 10.88 18.78
N ALA A 94 4.49 11.93 18.23
CA ALA A 94 4.84 13.13 18.98
C ALA A 94 3.59 13.85 19.51
N ILE A 95 2.55 13.99 18.68
CA ILE A 95 1.27 14.58 19.08
C ILE A 95 0.64 13.77 20.22
N GLU A 96 0.52 12.45 20.08
CA GLU A 96 -0.07 11.61 21.13
C GLU A 96 0.71 11.64 22.43
N TRP A 97 2.04 11.69 22.36
CA TRP A 97 2.91 11.82 23.54
C TRP A 97 2.69 13.14 24.28
N CYS A 98 2.67 14.27 23.55
CA CYS A 98 2.48 15.59 24.15
C CYS A 98 1.02 15.91 24.52
N ARG A 99 0.05 15.22 23.93
CA ARG A 99 -1.38 15.46 24.18
C ARG A 99 -1.85 14.87 25.50
N THR A 100 -1.41 13.66 25.86
CA THR A 100 -1.91 13.00 27.06
C THR A 100 -0.94 11.99 27.63
N SER A 101 -0.74 12.06 28.94
CA SER A 101 -0.09 11.01 29.72
C SER A 101 -1.03 9.85 30.04
N ALA A 102 -2.35 10.00 29.83
CA ALA A 102 -3.34 8.96 30.11
C ALA A 102 -3.26 7.79 29.13
N PRO A 103 -3.58 6.57 29.59
CA PRO A 103 -3.69 5.44 28.70
C PRO A 103 -4.80 5.74 27.71
N THR A 104 -4.59 5.36 26.46
CA THR A 104 -5.56 5.63 25.39
C THR A 104 -5.81 4.34 24.65
N ALA A 105 -7.05 3.85 24.68
CA ALA A 105 -7.46 2.70 23.89
C ALA A 105 -6.98 2.80 22.42
N PRO A 106 -6.52 1.70 21.80
CA PRO A 106 -5.94 1.70 20.45
C PRO A 106 -6.80 2.44 19.44
N GLU A 107 -8.10 2.15 19.41
CA GLU A 107 -9.07 2.70 18.46
C GLU A 107 -9.38 4.18 18.65
N GLN A 108 -9.05 4.73 19.82
CA GLN A 108 -9.22 6.14 20.14
C GLN A 108 -8.01 6.99 19.77
N SER A 109 -6.85 6.35 19.55
CA SER A 109 -5.62 7.03 19.15
C SER A 109 -5.68 7.63 17.74
N LEU A 110 -4.94 8.69 17.51
CA LEU A 110 -4.71 9.29 16.20
C LEU A 110 -4.05 8.31 15.24
N LEU A 111 -3.15 7.46 15.74
CA LEU A 111 -2.49 6.40 15.00
C LEU A 111 -3.52 5.47 14.33
N TRP A 112 -4.54 5.06 15.07
CA TRP A 112 -5.67 4.28 14.52
C TRP A 112 -6.56 5.11 13.60
N LYS A 113 -6.95 6.31 14.05
CA LYS A 113 -7.87 7.19 13.33
C LYS A 113 -7.35 7.62 11.96
N VAL A 114 -6.04 7.72 11.77
CA VAL A 114 -5.44 8.05 10.48
C VAL A 114 -5.30 6.80 9.60
N TRP A 115 -4.67 5.73 10.11
CA TRP A 115 -4.33 4.59 9.28
C TRP A 115 -5.50 3.67 8.98
N VAL A 116 -6.23 3.22 10.01
CA VAL A 116 -7.31 2.24 9.81
C VAL A 116 -8.46 2.82 8.99
N ARG A 117 -8.63 4.15 9.04
CA ARG A 117 -9.66 4.90 8.31
C ARG A 117 -9.28 5.21 6.86
N THR A 118 -8.04 5.03 6.45
CA THR A 118 -7.58 5.39 5.09
C THR A 118 -7.43 4.14 4.23
N GLY A 119 -8.39 3.90 3.34
CA GLY A 119 -8.39 2.78 2.39
C GLY A 119 -8.36 3.24 0.94
N ILE A 120 -8.43 2.27 0.03
CA ILE A 120 -8.41 2.50 -1.41
C ILE A 120 -9.58 3.37 -1.88
N ASP A 121 -10.71 3.36 -1.19
CA ASP A 121 -11.87 4.19 -1.54
C ASP A 121 -11.64 5.66 -1.17
N GLN A 122 -10.86 5.95 -0.13
CA GLN A 122 -10.44 7.32 0.22
C GLN A 122 -9.32 7.83 -0.68
N LEU A 123 -8.34 6.96 -0.98
CA LEU A 123 -7.18 7.30 -1.82
C LEU A 123 -7.52 7.35 -3.31
N PHE A 124 -8.49 6.55 -3.73
CA PHE A 124 -8.89 6.41 -5.12
C PHE A 124 -10.42 6.44 -5.24
N PRO A 125 -11.04 7.62 -5.03
CA PRO A 125 -12.51 7.78 -5.02
C PRO A 125 -13.13 7.60 -6.41
N LEU A 126 -12.33 7.36 -7.44
CA LEU A 126 -12.80 7.07 -8.79
C LEU A 126 -13.55 5.73 -8.81
N GLU A 127 -14.87 5.81 -8.75
CA GLU A 127 -15.78 4.69 -9.02
C GLU A 127 -16.05 4.51 -10.52
N ARG A 128 -15.84 5.58 -11.29
CA ARG A 128 -16.11 5.73 -12.72
C ARG A 128 -15.05 6.63 -13.36
N TYR A 129 -15.04 6.66 -14.68
CA TYR A 129 -14.17 7.52 -15.48
C TYR A 129 -14.68 8.98 -15.47
N ASP A 130 -14.69 9.62 -14.30
CA ASP A 130 -15.27 10.96 -14.08
C ASP A 130 -14.37 12.09 -14.59
N GLN A 131 -14.89 13.02 -15.39
CA GLN A 131 -14.09 14.02 -16.11
C GLN A 131 -13.58 15.16 -15.23
N ASP A 132 -14.11 15.35 -14.02
CA ASP A 132 -13.85 16.52 -13.18
C ASP A 132 -12.74 16.31 -12.12
N ASP A 133 -12.08 15.15 -12.11
CA ASP A 133 -10.97 14.91 -11.19
C ASP A 133 -9.70 15.66 -11.65
N THR A 134 -9.25 16.60 -10.81
CA THR A 134 -8.05 17.43 -11.03
C THR A 134 -6.78 16.84 -10.38
N THR A 135 -6.88 15.66 -9.77
CA THR A 135 -5.75 14.97 -9.13
C THR A 135 -4.61 14.74 -10.12
N LYS A 136 -3.41 15.23 -9.80
CA LYS A 136 -2.20 15.16 -10.66
C LYS A 136 -1.41 13.85 -10.55
N ALA A 137 -1.98 12.83 -9.90
CA ALA A 137 -1.36 11.53 -9.66
C ALA A 137 -2.41 10.41 -9.64
N LEU A 138 -1.98 9.17 -9.34
CA LEU A 138 -2.90 8.03 -9.24
C LEU A 138 -3.85 8.17 -8.06
N PHE A 139 -3.39 8.59 -6.88
CA PHE A 139 -4.19 8.75 -5.68
C PHE A 139 -4.41 10.22 -5.32
N SER A 140 -5.56 10.48 -4.72
CA SER A 140 -6.00 11.79 -4.27
C SER A 140 -5.67 12.02 -2.79
N ARG A 141 -5.30 13.26 -2.45
CA ARG A 141 -5.10 13.74 -1.07
C ARG A 141 -6.34 14.43 -0.50
N ARG A 142 -7.44 14.54 -1.25
CA ARG A 142 -8.65 15.25 -0.81
C ARG A 142 -9.21 14.75 0.54
N TYR A 143 -9.11 13.46 0.83
CA TYR A 143 -9.54 12.92 2.13
C TYR A 143 -8.64 13.37 3.29
N PHE A 144 -7.36 13.60 3.03
CA PHE A 144 -6.39 14.06 4.02
C PHE A 144 -6.77 15.49 4.43
N ASP A 145 -6.90 16.37 3.43
CA ASP A 145 -7.18 17.80 3.63
C ASP A 145 -8.52 18.05 4.31
N ARG A 146 -9.56 17.30 3.94
CA ARG A 146 -10.95 17.59 4.36
C ARG A 146 -11.43 16.83 5.58
N VAL A 147 -10.72 15.79 6.00
CA VAL A 147 -11.20 14.88 7.06
C VAL A 147 -10.09 14.50 8.03
N LEU A 148 -8.96 14.00 7.54
CA LEU A 148 -7.90 13.52 8.44
C LEU A 148 -7.21 14.66 9.17
N PHE A 149 -6.79 15.70 8.46
CA PHE A 149 -6.07 16.82 9.06
C PHE A 149 -6.95 17.67 9.97
N ASP A 150 -8.24 17.78 9.69
CA ASP A 150 -9.19 18.38 10.64
C ASP A 150 -9.32 17.55 11.92
N SER A 151 -9.31 16.23 11.82
CA SER A 151 -9.32 15.34 13.00
C SER A 151 -8.04 15.44 13.83
N VAL A 152 -6.88 15.62 13.17
CA VAL A 152 -5.59 15.83 13.85
C VAL A 152 -5.57 17.21 14.50
N ARG A 153 -5.98 18.27 13.79
CA ARG A 153 -6.07 19.63 14.32
C ARG A 153 -6.98 19.70 15.55
N ALA A 154 -8.17 19.11 15.47
CA ALA A 154 -9.09 19.05 16.62
C ALA A 154 -8.47 18.36 17.84
N ALA A 155 -7.64 17.33 17.65
CA ALA A 155 -6.94 16.68 18.76
C ALA A 155 -5.78 17.50 19.33
N MET A 156 -5.20 18.42 18.55
CA MET A 156 -4.20 19.38 19.00
C MET A 156 -4.81 20.58 19.72
N ASP A 157 -6.03 20.98 19.36
CA ASP A 157 -6.70 22.17 19.92
C ASP A 157 -7.42 21.90 21.25
N ASP A 158 -7.78 20.63 21.54
CA ASP A 158 -8.45 20.23 22.78
C ASP A 158 -7.62 19.23 23.60
N VAL A 159 -6.50 19.71 24.15
CA VAL A 159 -5.63 18.92 25.03
C VAL A 159 -6.26 18.82 26.43
N PRO A 160 -6.45 17.60 27.00
CA PRO A 160 -7.03 17.44 28.33
C PRO A 160 -6.09 18.00 29.43
N ALA A 161 -6.50 19.09 30.08
CA ALA A 161 -5.68 19.79 31.07
C ALA A 161 -5.23 18.92 32.26
N SER A 162 -6.03 17.94 32.69
CA SER A 162 -5.72 17.07 33.83
C SER A 162 -4.75 15.93 33.51
N THR A 163 -4.54 15.61 32.23
CA THR A 163 -3.69 14.48 31.81
C THR A 163 -2.58 14.89 30.86
N SER A 164 -2.54 16.14 30.41
CA SER A 164 -1.44 16.69 29.62
C SER A 164 -0.12 16.66 30.41
N PRO A 165 1.00 16.21 29.80
CA PRO A 165 2.33 16.34 30.42
C PRO A 165 2.66 17.82 30.72
N HIS A 166 3.21 18.10 31.90
CA HIS A 166 3.75 19.43 32.19
C HIS A 166 4.96 19.70 31.28
N GLU A 167 4.88 20.75 30.44
CA GLU A 167 5.95 21.21 29.54
C GLU A 167 6.50 20.11 28.61
N CYS A 168 5.74 19.77 27.57
CA CYS A 168 6.18 18.88 26.49
C CYS A 168 6.82 19.69 25.37
N THR A 169 8.03 19.33 24.96
CA THR A 169 8.67 19.85 23.74
C THR A 169 9.44 18.72 23.07
N ILE A 170 9.03 18.37 21.85
CA ILE A 170 9.59 17.26 21.07
C ILE A 170 9.96 17.77 19.68
N PRO A 171 11.26 17.79 19.34
CA PRO A 171 11.70 17.89 17.96
C PRO A 171 11.17 16.74 17.11
N VAL A 172 10.55 17.09 15.99
CA VAL A 172 10.06 16.15 14.97
C VAL A 172 10.74 16.47 13.65
N GLY A 173 11.39 15.47 13.04
CA GLY A 173 12.06 15.59 11.76
C GLY A 173 11.42 14.74 10.67
N ALA A 174 11.35 15.27 9.45
CA ALA A 174 10.91 14.51 8.28
C ALA A 174 11.91 14.64 7.15
N THR A 175 12.27 13.52 6.50
CA THR A 175 13.04 13.57 5.26
C THR A 175 12.11 13.87 4.09
N ILE A 176 12.61 14.62 3.12
CA ILE A 176 11.89 15.03 1.91
C ILE A 176 12.85 15.04 0.73
N THR A 177 12.32 14.77 -0.47
CA THR A 177 13.13 14.76 -1.69
C THR A 177 12.76 15.95 -2.56
N ARG A 178 13.67 16.89 -2.79
CA ARG A 178 13.46 17.98 -3.75
C ARG A 178 13.45 17.42 -5.17
N VAL A 179 12.39 17.71 -5.93
CA VAL A 179 12.21 17.15 -7.29
C VAL A 179 13.30 17.64 -8.24
N ALA A 180 13.69 18.92 -8.14
CA ALA A 180 14.83 19.47 -8.85
C ALA A 180 16.05 19.53 -7.91
N PRO A 181 17.24 19.07 -8.33
CA PRO A 181 18.45 19.16 -7.50
C PRO A 181 18.86 20.62 -7.29
N GLU A 182 19.34 20.92 -6.09
CA GLU A 182 19.93 22.20 -5.74
C GLU A 182 21.41 22.04 -5.38
N SER A 183 22.18 23.09 -5.59
CA SER A 183 23.59 23.13 -5.19
C SER A 183 23.72 23.72 -3.80
N VAL A 184 24.15 22.91 -2.84
CA VAL A 184 24.42 23.33 -1.46
C VAL A 184 25.92 23.53 -1.29
N ALA A 185 26.32 24.68 -0.75
CA ALA A 185 27.72 24.96 -0.45
C ALA A 185 28.16 24.15 0.77
N ILE A 186 29.22 23.35 0.64
CA ILE A 186 29.86 22.63 1.75
C ILE A 186 30.99 23.48 2.34
N ALA A 187 31.76 24.13 1.46
CA ALA A 187 32.83 25.06 1.79
C ALA A 187 32.96 26.10 0.67
N PRO A 188 33.65 27.24 0.87
CA PRO A 188 33.90 28.19 -0.20
C PRO A 188 34.50 27.50 -1.44
N GLY A 189 33.81 27.59 -2.59
CA GLY A 189 34.21 26.94 -3.84
C GLY A 189 33.88 25.44 -3.98
N LEU A 190 33.36 24.80 -2.92
CA LEU A 190 32.94 23.39 -2.94
C LEU A 190 31.42 23.29 -2.76
N TYR A 191 30.75 22.85 -3.82
CA TYR A 191 29.31 22.68 -3.86
C TYR A 191 28.94 21.21 -4.10
N ALA A 192 27.92 20.73 -3.42
CA ALA A 192 27.31 19.44 -3.69
C ALA A 192 25.89 19.63 -4.25
N ARG A 193 25.57 18.91 -5.33
CA ARG A 193 24.19 18.82 -5.80
C ARG A 193 23.45 17.78 -4.98
N THR A 194 22.35 18.19 -4.36
CA THR A 194 21.52 17.30 -3.54
C THR A 194 20.04 17.45 -3.87
N GLN A 195 19.35 16.34 -3.75
CA GLN A 195 17.89 16.25 -3.73
C GLN A 195 17.38 15.77 -2.37
N ARG A 196 18.27 15.28 -1.51
CA ARG A 196 17.95 14.83 -0.16
C ARG A 196 17.89 16.05 0.75
N TYR A 197 16.71 16.31 1.29
CA TYR A 197 16.43 17.37 2.26
C TYR A 197 15.79 16.77 3.50
N ALA A 198 15.83 17.52 4.60
CA ALA A 198 14.99 17.28 5.76
C ALA A 198 14.35 18.57 6.25
N ALA A 199 13.27 18.47 7.00
CA ALA A 199 12.69 19.58 7.73
C ALA A 199 12.54 19.18 9.20
N VAL A 200 12.74 20.14 10.09
CA VAL A 200 12.66 19.94 11.54
C VAL A 200 11.72 20.97 12.13
N VAL A 201 10.79 20.52 12.96
CA VAL A 201 9.87 21.38 13.72
C VAL A 201 9.87 20.97 15.19
N LEU A 202 9.56 21.91 16.09
CA LEU A 202 9.39 21.63 17.51
C LEU A 202 7.90 21.55 17.82
N LEU A 203 7.41 20.39 18.22
CA LEU A 203 6.07 20.27 18.78
C LEU A 203 6.12 20.66 20.25
N SER A 204 5.28 21.59 20.68
CA SER A 204 5.21 22.03 22.07
C SER A 204 3.78 22.17 22.56
N ASN A 205 3.54 22.00 23.87
CA ASN A 205 2.25 22.31 24.46
C ASN A 205 2.20 23.73 25.03
N ARG A 206 1.08 24.41 24.81
CA ARG A 206 0.80 25.75 25.34
C ARG A 206 -0.59 25.77 25.99
N GLY A 207 -0.62 25.52 27.29
CA GLY A 207 -1.88 25.40 28.02
C GLY A 207 -2.70 24.20 27.53
N ARG A 208 -3.80 24.47 26.81
CA ARG A 208 -4.72 23.44 26.28
C ARG A 208 -4.53 23.13 24.79
N THR A 209 -3.53 23.73 24.14
CA THR A 209 -3.26 23.51 22.72
C THR A 209 -1.85 22.94 22.50
N LEU A 210 -1.65 22.27 21.38
CA LEU A 210 -0.33 21.95 20.85
C LEU A 210 -0.02 22.89 19.68
N GLU A 211 1.21 23.41 19.64
CA GLU A 211 1.68 24.31 18.60
C GLU A 211 2.99 23.77 18.01
N PHE A 212 3.14 23.89 16.68
CA PHE A 212 4.41 23.69 16.00
C PHE A 212 5.23 24.97 16.01
N ARG A 213 6.51 24.86 16.35
CA ARG A 213 7.44 25.99 16.44
C ARG A 213 8.65 25.75 15.57
N ALA A 214 9.19 26.83 15.03
CA ALA A 214 10.46 26.79 14.32
C ALA A 214 11.60 26.47 15.31
N PRO A 215 12.55 25.61 14.94
CA PRO A 215 13.78 25.43 15.72
C PRO A 215 14.62 26.72 15.68
N SER A 216 15.53 26.88 16.65
CA SER A 216 16.40 28.06 16.71
C SER A 216 17.34 28.12 15.50
N ASP A 217 17.74 29.34 15.14
CA ASP A 217 18.72 29.59 14.08
C ASP A 217 20.05 28.85 14.31
N GLU A 218 20.51 28.81 15.57
CA GLU A 218 21.71 28.07 15.96
C GLU A 218 21.59 26.57 15.66
N ALA A 219 20.43 25.97 16.00
CA ALA A 219 20.15 24.57 15.74
C ALA A 219 20.05 24.23 14.24
N LEU A 220 19.90 25.22 13.35
CA LEU A 220 19.81 25.01 11.90
C LEU A 220 21.12 25.34 11.14
N ARG A 221 22.05 26.09 11.75
CA ARG A 221 23.23 26.67 11.06
C ARG A 221 24.45 25.75 10.96
N ASN A 222 24.52 24.65 11.72
CA ASN A 222 25.75 23.84 11.81
C ASN A 222 25.99 22.85 10.66
N GLY A 223 25.10 22.77 9.66
CA GLY A 223 25.25 21.81 8.54
C GLY A 223 25.20 20.33 8.95
N ALA A 224 25.07 20.03 10.25
CA ALA A 224 25.02 18.70 10.85
C ALA A 224 23.86 17.84 10.33
N PHE A 225 22.87 18.46 9.71
CA PHE A 225 21.65 17.83 9.19
C PHE A 225 21.65 17.64 7.67
N GLY A 226 22.71 18.05 6.99
CA GLY A 226 22.72 18.21 5.53
C GLY A 226 21.82 19.36 5.09
N ALA A 227 21.22 19.23 3.91
CA ALA A 227 20.31 20.24 3.38
C ALA A 227 18.99 20.26 4.17
N LEU A 228 18.66 21.41 4.75
CA LEU A 228 17.44 21.60 5.53
C LEU A 228 16.47 22.56 4.82
N LEU A 229 15.19 22.24 4.90
CA LEU A 229 14.10 23.13 4.53
C LEU A 229 13.56 23.79 5.80
N ARG A 230 13.63 25.12 5.85
CA ARG A 230 13.00 25.93 6.89
C ARG A 230 11.58 26.28 6.45
N LEU A 231 10.58 25.77 7.18
CA LEU A 231 9.18 26.12 6.95
C LEU A 231 8.91 27.57 7.37
N PRO A 232 7.94 28.26 6.74
CA PRO A 232 7.54 29.60 7.13
C PRO A 232 7.00 29.61 8.56
N ASP A 233 7.50 30.55 9.37
CA ASP A 233 7.03 30.76 10.73
C ASP A 233 6.70 32.24 10.98
N CYS A 234 5.72 32.49 11.85
CA CYS A 234 5.41 33.82 12.35
C CYS A 234 5.65 33.86 13.87
N HIS A 235 6.60 34.70 14.28
CA HIS A 235 7.05 34.80 15.68
C HIS A 235 7.43 33.43 16.30
N GLY A 236 8.07 32.57 15.51
CA GLY A 236 8.51 31.24 15.93
C GLY A 236 7.42 30.16 15.90
N VAL A 237 6.20 30.47 15.46
CA VAL A 237 5.10 29.50 15.33
C VAL A 237 4.85 29.18 13.86
N ILE A 238 4.76 27.90 13.53
CA ILE A 238 4.51 27.40 12.17
C ILE A 238 3.04 27.04 12.06
N ASP A 239 2.38 27.49 11.00
CA ASP A 239 0.98 27.14 10.73
C ASP A 239 0.82 25.63 10.54
N HIS A 240 -0.29 25.08 11.03
CA HIS A 240 -0.58 23.64 10.91
C HIS A 240 -0.60 23.19 9.44
N GLY A 241 -1.09 24.02 8.52
CA GLY A 241 -1.13 23.74 7.08
C GLY A 241 0.26 23.58 6.44
N GLU A 242 1.26 24.35 6.88
CA GLU A 242 2.64 24.21 6.41
C GLU A 242 3.25 22.88 6.87
N VAL A 243 3.00 22.48 8.13
CA VAL A 243 3.45 21.18 8.65
C VAL A 243 2.70 20.02 8.01
N PHE A 244 1.39 20.16 7.76
CA PHE A 244 0.62 19.14 7.05
C PHE A 244 1.12 18.97 5.61
N SER A 245 1.45 20.07 4.92
CA SER A 245 2.07 20.03 3.60
C SER A 245 3.43 19.30 3.63
N LEU A 246 4.25 19.52 4.67
CA LEU A 246 5.49 18.76 4.89
C LEU A 246 5.21 17.26 5.05
N ILE A 247 4.21 16.89 5.85
CA ILE A 247 3.82 15.48 6.05
C ILE A 247 3.41 14.85 4.71
N GLU A 248 2.66 15.58 3.90
CA GLU A 248 2.25 15.16 2.57
C GLU A 248 3.43 15.00 1.62
N ALA A 249 4.33 15.98 1.57
CA ALA A 249 5.53 15.96 0.74
C ALA A 249 6.41 14.74 1.08
N SER A 250 6.68 14.51 2.36
CA SER A 250 7.50 13.39 2.81
C SER A 250 6.86 12.03 2.50
N SER A 251 5.54 11.96 2.30
CA SER A 251 4.76 10.76 1.92
C SER A 251 4.26 10.76 0.46
N ALA A 252 4.77 11.65 -0.39
CA ALA A 252 4.35 11.79 -1.77
C ALA A 252 5.06 10.77 -2.68
N PHE A 253 4.80 9.47 -2.47
CA PHE A 253 5.45 8.37 -3.18
C PHE A 253 5.27 8.53 -4.71
N PRO A 254 6.37 8.59 -5.50
CA PRO A 254 6.31 8.83 -6.94
C PRO A 254 5.35 7.88 -7.67
N GLY A 255 4.51 8.46 -8.53
CA GLY A 255 3.48 7.74 -9.28
C GLY A 255 2.19 7.50 -8.48
N ALA A 256 2.27 7.24 -7.18
CA ALA A 256 1.08 7.09 -6.33
C ALA A 256 0.48 8.46 -5.96
N PHE A 257 1.29 9.38 -5.47
CA PHE A 257 0.86 10.74 -5.07
C PHE A 257 1.64 11.80 -5.83
N ALA A 258 1.02 12.96 -6.01
CA ALA A 258 1.66 14.09 -6.67
C ALA A 258 2.69 14.71 -5.71
N PRO A 259 3.85 15.18 -6.22
CA PRO A 259 4.74 16.02 -5.44
C PRO A 259 4.02 17.27 -4.91
N VAL A 260 4.46 17.74 -3.74
CA VAL A 260 3.83 18.84 -2.99
C VAL A 260 4.74 20.06 -3.01
N TRP A 261 4.15 21.24 -3.20
CA TRP A 261 4.88 22.49 -3.07
C TRP A 261 5.06 22.82 -1.60
N LEU A 262 6.30 23.04 -1.18
CA LEU A 262 6.61 23.56 0.13
C LEU A 262 7.18 24.97 0.00
N ASN A 263 6.66 25.85 0.83
CA ASN A 263 7.19 27.19 1.01
C ASN A 263 8.43 27.14 1.90
N SER A 264 9.34 28.08 1.71
CA SER A 264 10.54 28.18 2.51
C SER A 264 10.96 29.61 2.75
N GLU A 265 11.57 29.84 3.91
CA GLU A 265 12.06 31.13 4.32
C GLU A 265 13.57 31.10 4.65
N PRO A 266 14.33 32.15 4.31
CA PRO A 266 15.76 32.23 4.63
C PRO A 266 15.98 32.53 6.13
N GLU A 267 15.09 33.30 6.76
CA GLU A 267 15.26 33.82 8.13
C GLU A 267 14.07 33.45 9.02
N ALA A 268 14.33 33.21 10.30
CA ALA A 268 13.28 32.92 11.28
C ALA A 268 12.33 34.11 11.48
N GLY A 269 11.04 33.85 11.68
CA GLY A 269 10.01 34.86 11.95
C GLY A 269 9.64 35.73 10.75
N SER A 270 10.09 35.38 9.54
CA SER A 270 9.88 36.16 8.32
C SER A 270 8.52 35.90 7.64
N GLY A 271 7.78 34.86 8.06
CA GLY A 271 6.52 34.43 7.45
C GLY A 271 5.25 35.18 7.90
N CYS A 272 5.35 36.22 8.75
CA CYS A 272 4.19 36.98 9.23
C CYS A 272 3.54 37.85 8.12
N GLY A 273 2.72 37.25 7.26
CA GLY A 273 1.96 37.94 6.22
C GLY A 273 2.80 38.42 5.02
N ARG A 274 4.06 37.97 4.93
CA ARG A 274 4.90 38.16 3.74
C ARG A 274 4.65 37.02 2.75
N ALA A 275 4.81 37.30 1.46
CA ALA A 275 4.86 36.23 0.47
C ALA A 275 6.09 35.36 0.74
N PRO A 276 5.98 34.03 0.62
CA PRO A 276 7.11 33.13 0.89
C PRO A 276 8.29 33.48 -0.01
N HIS A 277 9.49 33.51 0.58
CA HIS A 277 10.70 33.88 -0.16
C HIS A 277 10.99 32.94 -1.34
N ASP A 278 10.89 31.62 -1.10
CA ASP A 278 11.05 30.62 -2.15
C ASP A 278 10.05 29.48 -1.97
N SER A 279 9.76 28.77 -3.06
CA SER A 279 8.94 27.57 -3.04
C SER A 279 9.54 26.52 -3.97
N ALA A 280 9.53 25.27 -3.53
CA ALA A 280 10.02 24.17 -4.35
C ALA A 280 9.10 22.95 -4.25
N LEU A 281 9.19 22.12 -5.28
CA LEU A 281 8.43 20.89 -5.36
C LEU A 281 9.19 19.76 -4.67
N PHE A 282 8.53 19.08 -3.73
CA PHE A 282 9.07 17.98 -2.96
C PHE A 282 8.25 16.70 -3.14
N SER A 283 8.93 15.57 -3.08
CA SER A 283 8.37 14.22 -3.13
C SER A 283 8.88 13.42 -1.93
N ASP A 284 8.51 12.14 -1.88
CA ASP A 284 8.73 11.25 -0.75
C ASP A 284 10.20 11.24 -0.27
N GLY A 285 10.39 11.41 1.04
CA GLY A 285 11.73 11.39 1.66
C GLY A 285 12.43 10.04 1.51
N GLY A 286 11.66 8.97 1.46
CA GLY A 286 12.10 7.61 1.26
C GLY A 286 12.62 7.31 -0.15
N ILE A 287 12.78 8.28 -1.04
CA ILE A 287 13.54 8.09 -2.30
C ILE A 287 15.04 8.04 -2.02
N PHE A 288 15.54 8.99 -1.21
CA PHE A 288 16.97 9.12 -0.90
C PHE A 288 17.31 8.78 0.56
N ASP A 289 16.40 9.01 1.50
CA ASP A 289 16.62 8.75 2.92
C ASP A 289 15.36 8.16 3.57
N ASN A 290 15.24 6.84 3.46
CA ASN A 290 14.12 6.09 4.05
C ASN A 290 14.35 5.73 5.52
N ASN A 291 15.54 6.02 6.08
CA ASN A 291 15.95 5.58 7.40
C ASN A 291 16.60 6.77 8.14
N PRO A 292 15.82 7.74 8.62
CA PRO A 292 16.31 9.04 9.12
C PRO A 292 16.96 8.96 10.51
N ILE A 293 17.77 7.93 10.74
CA ILE A 293 18.51 7.68 11.97
C ILE A 293 19.53 8.78 12.22
N ASP A 294 20.25 9.21 11.18
CA ASP A 294 21.25 10.27 11.27
C ASP A 294 20.61 11.62 11.59
N LEU A 295 19.43 11.90 11.01
CA LEU A 295 18.62 13.07 11.36
C LEU A 295 18.24 13.06 12.85
N ALA A 296 17.79 11.92 13.38
CA ALA A 296 17.41 11.81 14.80
C ALA A 296 18.62 12.04 15.72
N ALA A 297 19.74 11.41 15.39
CA ALA A 297 21.00 11.54 16.10
C ALA A 297 21.47 13.00 16.13
N GLY A 298 21.52 13.67 14.97
CA GLY A 298 21.90 15.08 14.88
C GLY A 298 20.95 15.99 15.66
N ILE A 299 19.64 15.70 15.66
CA ILE A 299 18.67 16.60 16.32
C ILE A 299 18.91 16.53 17.82
N TYR A 300 19.11 15.31 18.33
CA TYR A 300 19.43 15.09 19.72
C TYR A 300 20.77 15.75 20.11
N ASP A 301 21.77 15.67 19.24
CA ASP A 301 23.07 16.33 19.40
C ASP A 301 22.90 17.86 19.57
N GLU A 302 22.32 18.52 18.58
CA GLU A 302 22.26 19.99 18.53
C GLU A 302 21.25 20.61 19.52
N THR A 303 20.09 19.97 19.70
CA THR A 303 19.00 20.55 20.51
C THR A 303 19.09 20.21 21.99
N ILE A 304 19.71 19.08 22.34
CA ILE A 304 19.75 18.55 23.71
C ILE A 304 21.19 18.44 24.24
N TRP A 305 22.19 18.27 23.37
CA TRP A 305 23.57 17.99 23.77
C TRP A 305 24.54 19.11 23.36
N LYS A 306 24.63 20.17 24.17
CA LYS A 306 25.54 21.32 23.95
C LYS A 306 27.04 20.99 24.06
N ASN A 307 27.48 19.73 24.19
CA ASN A 307 28.90 19.42 24.37
C ASN A 307 29.33 18.03 23.88
N PRO A 308 30.03 17.92 22.73
CA PRO A 308 30.20 16.66 22.02
C PRO A 308 31.16 15.60 22.60
N ARG A 309 31.56 15.75 23.86
CA ARG A 309 32.64 14.95 24.49
C ARG A 309 32.18 14.01 25.60
N THR A 310 30.90 14.01 25.98
CA THR A 310 30.37 13.16 27.07
C THR A 310 29.13 12.38 26.62
N PRO A 311 29.29 11.17 26.04
CA PRO A 311 28.16 10.37 25.56
C PRO A 311 27.05 10.29 26.61
N ASP A 312 25.79 10.55 26.24
CA ASP A 312 24.67 10.12 27.09
C ASP A 312 24.54 8.60 26.96
N ALA A 313 25.29 7.89 27.80
CA ALA A 313 25.27 6.43 27.91
C ALA A 313 23.86 5.86 28.19
N ASN A 314 22.88 6.72 28.53
CA ASN A 314 21.49 6.34 28.82
C ASN A 314 20.51 6.66 27.69
N SER A 315 20.96 7.23 26.56
CA SER A 315 20.10 7.46 25.40
C SER A 315 19.85 6.15 24.63
N LEU A 316 18.61 5.94 24.18
CA LEU A 316 18.15 4.78 23.41
C LEU A 316 17.68 5.26 22.04
N LEU A 317 18.34 4.80 20.98
CA LEU A 317 17.88 5.01 19.61
C LEU A 317 17.03 3.80 19.21
N LEU A 318 15.74 4.02 19.00
CA LEU A 318 14.79 2.98 18.61
C LEU A 318 14.36 3.19 17.15
N PHE A 319 14.77 2.27 16.28
CA PHE A 319 14.45 2.26 14.87
C PHE A 319 13.31 1.29 14.55
N ILE A 320 12.19 1.81 14.07
CA ILE A 320 11.07 1.01 13.58
C ILE A 320 11.32 0.67 12.11
N ASP A 321 11.48 -0.62 11.85
CA ASP A 321 11.67 -1.19 10.51
C ASP A 321 10.66 -2.32 10.26
N PRO A 322 9.63 -2.13 9.43
CA PRO A 322 8.65 -3.16 9.12
C PRO A 322 9.22 -4.28 8.23
N ASP A 323 10.39 -4.09 7.62
CA ASP A 323 11.03 -5.12 6.79
C ASP A 323 11.87 -6.10 7.63
N ARG A 324 12.22 -5.71 8.86
CA ARG A 324 12.97 -6.56 9.78
C ARG A 324 12.08 -7.67 10.36
N VAL A 325 12.33 -8.89 9.93
CA VAL A 325 11.65 -10.10 10.42
C VAL A 325 12.50 -10.85 11.45
N SER A 326 11.85 -11.55 12.38
CA SER A 326 12.50 -12.38 13.40
C SER A 326 11.87 -13.78 13.48
N GLY A 327 12.35 -14.61 14.41
CA GLY A 327 11.75 -15.91 14.72
C GLY A 327 11.65 -16.85 13.52
N ARG A 328 10.49 -17.52 13.38
CA ARG A 328 10.21 -18.48 12.30
C ARG A 328 10.18 -17.81 10.93
N LEU A 329 9.62 -16.60 10.85
CA LEU A 329 9.51 -15.86 9.59
C LEU A 329 10.88 -15.48 9.02
N GLY A 330 11.80 -15.04 9.87
CA GLY A 330 13.18 -14.75 9.49
C GLY A 330 13.91 -15.97 8.90
N GLN A 331 13.76 -17.15 9.51
CA GLN A 331 14.35 -18.39 9.00
C GLN A 331 13.80 -18.79 7.61
N THR A 332 12.54 -18.50 7.34
CA THR A 332 11.90 -18.80 6.04
C THR A 332 12.33 -17.80 4.96
N LYS A 333 12.37 -16.49 5.27
CA LYS A 333 12.83 -15.46 4.32
C LYS A 333 14.31 -15.61 3.94
N LEU A 334 15.18 -15.99 4.89
CA LEU A 334 16.60 -16.25 4.61
C LEU A 334 16.83 -17.41 3.62
N LYS A 335 15.85 -18.30 3.43
CA LYS A 335 15.92 -19.44 2.49
C LYS A 335 15.34 -19.16 1.11
N GLN A 336 14.68 -18.01 0.90
CA GLN A 336 14.21 -17.63 -0.44
C GLN A 336 15.39 -17.12 -1.26
N GLU A 337 15.84 -17.91 -2.25
CA GLU A 337 16.82 -17.46 -3.23
C GLU A 337 16.24 -16.30 -4.05
N ARG A 338 16.94 -15.16 -4.03
CA ARG A 338 16.61 -14.07 -4.96
C ARG A 338 16.88 -14.58 -6.38
N PRO A 339 15.95 -14.37 -7.33
CA PRO A 339 16.21 -14.76 -8.71
C PRO A 339 17.49 -14.07 -9.21
N PRO A 340 18.32 -14.76 -10.00
CA PRO A 340 19.55 -14.17 -10.52
C PRO A 340 19.22 -12.93 -11.35
N PRO A 341 20.02 -11.84 -11.24
CA PRO A 341 19.78 -10.61 -11.99
C PRO A 341 19.84 -10.90 -13.50
N ALA A 342 19.00 -10.21 -14.27
CA ALA A 342 19.06 -10.31 -15.72
C ALA A 342 20.44 -9.86 -16.22
N THR A 343 21.08 -10.69 -17.05
CA THR A 343 22.45 -10.45 -17.54
C THR A 343 22.51 -9.70 -18.87
N GLY A 344 21.36 -9.34 -19.47
CA GLY A 344 21.31 -8.56 -20.70
C GLY A 344 19.92 -8.00 -21.08
N GLY A 345 19.91 -7.12 -22.08
CA GLY A 345 18.70 -6.50 -22.64
C GLY A 345 18.07 -5.41 -21.77
N ILE A 346 16.83 -5.01 -22.09
CA ILE A 346 16.07 -4.03 -21.30
C ILE A 346 15.83 -4.52 -19.87
N ALA A 347 15.78 -5.84 -19.66
CA ALA A 347 15.62 -6.44 -18.34
C ALA A 347 16.80 -6.13 -17.39
N SER A 348 18.05 -6.14 -17.87
CA SER A 348 19.21 -5.80 -17.03
C SER A 348 19.25 -4.30 -16.66
N LEU A 349 18.81 -3.43 -17.59
CA LEU A 349 18.62 -2.01 -17.30
C LEU A 349 17.49 -1.80 -16.28
N LEU A 350 16.35 -2.46 -16.45
CA LEU A 350 15.25 -2.41 -15.50
C LEU A 350 15.64 -2.95 -14.12
N ASP A 351 16.42 -4.03 -14.05
CA ASP A 351 16.94 -4.56 -12.78
C ASP A 351 17.93 -3.58 -12.12
N LEU A 352 18.78 -2.90 -12.91
CA LEU A 352 19.68 -1.85 -12.42
C LEU A 352 18.89 -0.66 -11.87
N PHE A 353 17.87 -0.16 -12.58
CA PHE A 353 17.02 0.95 -12.12
C PHE A 353 16.14 0.54 -10.93
N ALA A 354 15.60 -0.67 -10.94
CA ALA A 354 14.83 -1.23 -9.82
C ALA A 354 15.70 -1.42 -8.58
N GLY A 355 16.99 -1.73 -8.74
CA GLY A 355 17.98 -1.81 -7.66
C GLY A 355 18.51 -0.46 -7.19
N ALA A 356 18.51 0.58 -8.05
CA ALA A 356 19.04 1.90 -7.74
C ALA A 356 18.24 2.63 -6.66
N VAL A 357 16.91 2.52 -6.65
CA VAL A 357 16.06 3.16 -5.62
C VAL A 357 16.28 2.53 -4.23
N PRO A 358 16.22 1.19 -4.04
CA PRO A 358 16.60 0.57 -2.77
C PRO A 358 18.05 0.86 -2.35
N ALA A 359 19.00 0.93 -3.28
CA ALA A 359 20.39 1.26 -2.96
C ALA A 359 20.54 2.72 -2.49
N ALA A 360 19.86 3.67 -3.15
CA ALA A 360 19.82 5.07 -2.74
C ALA A 360 19.26 5.22 -1.31
N ARG A 361 18.16 4.53 -0.98
CA ARG A 361 17.58 4.46 0.37
C ARG A 361 18.53 4.00 1.46
N GLN A 362 19.52 3.17 1.12
CA GLN A 362 20.47 2.59 2.07
C GLN A 362 21.78 3.38 2.20
N TYR A 363 22.02 4.36 1.32
CA TYR A 363 23.26 5.12 1.31
C TYR A 363 23.48 5.88 2.63
N GLU A 364 22.45 6.55 3.16
CA GLU A 364 22.51 7.29 4.42
C GLU A 364 22.76 6.38 5.62
N LEU A 365 22.15 5.18 5.64
CA LEU A 365 22.41 4.20 6.70
C LEU A 365 23.88 3.74 6.70
N GLN A 366 24.47 3.57 5.51
CA GLN A 366 25.90 3.28 5.40
C GLN A 366 26.77 4.47 5.82
N ALA A 367 26.35 5.70 5.52
CA ALA A 367 27.03 6.91 5.97
C ALA A 367 27.03 7.01 7.51
N PHE A 368 25.87 6.81 8.14
CA PHE A 368 25.73 6.74 9.59
C PHE A 368 26.59 5.61 10.20
N GLY A 369 26.62 4.43 9.58
CA GLY A 369 27.49 3.34 10.01
C GLY A 369 28.99 3.71 9.98
N ARG A 370 29.42 4.46 8.96
CA ARG A 370 30.79 5.01 8.89
C ARG A 370 31.04 6.07 9.96
N LEU A 371 30.05 6.91 10.29
CA LEU A 371 30.14 7.89 11.38
C LEU A 371 30.29 7.20 12.73
N LEU A 372 29.46 6.21 13.05
CA LEU A 372 29.60 5.42 14.29
C LEU A 372 30.95 4.70 14.40
N ALA A 373 31.52 4.26 13.29
CA ALA A 373 32.84 3.64 13.28
C ALA A 373 33.97 4.64 13.56
N ARG A 374 33.82 5.90 13.15
CA ARG A 374 34.81 6.97 13.31
C ARG A 374 34.64 7.75 14.63
N ALA A 375 33.43 7.79 15.17
CA ALA A 375 33.08 8.48 16.40
C ALA A 375 32.28 7.55 17.34
N PRO A 376 32.93 6.53 17.93
CA PRO A 376 32.26 5.52 18.75
C PRO A 376 31.65 6.07 20.04
N GLY A 377 31.98 7.32 20.41
CA GLY A 377 31.46 8.01 21.59
C GLY A 377 30.15 8.80 21.37
N VAL A 378 29.56 8.79 20.18
CA VAL A 378 28.32 9.55 19.90
C VAL A 378 27.08 8.77 20.37
N PHE A 379 26.98 7.48 20.03
CA PHE A 379 25.97 6.57 20.55
C PHE A 379 26.57 5.19 20.80
N ALA A 380 26.30 4.63 21.98
CA ALA A 380 26.67 3.27 22.31
C ALA A 380 25.91 2.31 21.38
N ARG A 381 26.61 1.42 20.66
CA ARG A 381 25.98 0.51 19.68
C ARG A 381 24.95 -0.40 20.34
N GLU A 382 25.18 -0.76 21.59
CA GLU A 382 24.27 -1.54 22.43
C GLU A 382 22.97 -0.81 22.78
N ASN A 383 22.89 0.51 22.58
CA ASN A 383 21.70 1.33 22.77
C ASN A 383 20.98 1.67 21.46
N ILE A 384 21.45 1.14 20.32
CA ILE A 384 20.73 1.18 19.06
C ILE A 384 19.89 -0.09 18.97
N LYS A 385 18.56 0.07 19.01
CA LYS A 385 17.58 -1.00 18.93
C LYS A 385 16.73 -0.86 17.70
N THR A 386 16.27 -1.98 17.20
CA THR A 386 15.38 -2.04 16.05
C THR A 386 14.24 -2.99 16.33
N SER A 387 13.02 -2.60 15.96
CA SER A 387 11.85 -3.47 16.04
C SER A 387 12.00 -4.64 15.07
N ALA A 388 11.44 -5.79 15.40
CA ALA A 388 11.35 -6.90 14.46
C ALA A 388 10.01 -7.61 14.62
N ARG A 389 9.44 -8.09 13.52
CA ARG A 389 8.16 -8.81 13.54
C ARG A 389 8.29 -10.31 13.44
N GLY A 390 7.46 -11.00 14.20
CA GLY A 390 7.36 -12.46 14.19
C GLY A 390 6.44 -13.04 13.11
N PHE A 391 5.52 -12.21 12.58
CA PHE A 391 4.42 -12.66 11.73
C PHE A 391 4.32 -11.89 10.39
N LEU A 392 3.60 -12.49 9.45
CA LEU A 392 3.28 -11.86 8.16
C LEU A 392 2.33 -10.69 8.35
N VAL A 393 2.63 -9.56 7.70
CA VAL A 393 1.73 -8.41 7.57
C VAL A 393 1.06 -8.48 6.20
N VAL A 394 -0.20 -8.06 6.13
CA VAL A 394 -0.92 -7.96 4.86
C VAL A 394 -0.31 -6.86 4.01
N GLY A 395 0.02 -5.73 4.63
CA GLY A 395 0.49 -4.52 3.98
C GLY A 395 1.66 -4.73 3.03
N GLU A 396 2.58 -5.66 3.32
CA GLU A 396 3.77 -5.98 2.52
C GLU A 396 3.41 -6.45 1.10
N ARG A 397 2.21 -6.99 0.90
CA ARG A 397 1.80 -7.57 -0.38
C ARG A 397 1.42 -6.49 -1.38
N LEU A 398 1.45 -6.87 -2.66
CA LEU A 398 1.21 -5.96 -3.78
C LEU A 398 2.15 -4.74 -3.77
N GLY A 399 3.41 -4.93 -3.38
CA GLY A 399 4.41 -3.86 -3.32
C GLY A 399 4.15 -2.84 -2.21
N SER A 400 3.76 -3.33 -1.03
CA SER A 400 3.44 -2.50 0.15
C SER A 400 2.10 -1.73 0.09
N PHE A 401 1.16 -2.10 -0.78
CA PHE A 401 -0.15 -1.42 -0.92
C PHE A 401 -1.36 -2.23 -0.43
N ALA A 402 -1.20 -3.51 -0.10
CA ALA A 402 -2.34 -4.40 0.12
C ALA A 402 -3.21 -4.03 1.33
N ALA A 403 -2.69 -3.33 2.36
CA ALA A 403 -3.50 -2.94 3.51
C ALA A 403 -4.59 -1.91 3.12
N PHE A 404 -4.37 -1.09 2.08
CA PHE A 404 -5.41 -0.17 1.60
C PHE A 404 -6.62 -0.88 0.99
N LEU A 405 -6.51 -2.16 0.61
CA LEU A 405 -7.60 -2.91 -0.02
C LEU A 405 -8.74 -3.30 0.92
N GLY A 406 -8.58 -3.10 2.23
CA GLY A 406 -9.71 -3.19 3.15
C GLY A 406 -9.37 -2.93 4.60
N LYS A 407 -10.33 -2.34 5.31
CA LYS A 407 -10.25 -2.05 6.74
C LYS A 407 -9.80 -3.26 7.57
N PRO A 408 -10.34 -4.49 7.40
CA PRO A 408 -9.89 -5.64 8.18
C PRO A 408 -8.40 -5.98 8.00
N PHE A 409 -7.79 -5.68 6.85
CA PHE A 409 -6.34 -5.82 6.67
C PHE A 409 -5.55 -4.80 7.49
N ARG A 410 -6.00 -3.55 7.52
CA ARG A 410 -5.37 -2.49 8.32
C ARG A 410 -5.51 -2.75 9.82
N GLU A 411 -6.68 -3.23 10.26
CA GLU A 411 -6.91 -3.60 11.66
C GLU A 411 -6.01 -4.76 12.09
N TYR A 412 -5.91 -5.79 11.25
CA TYR A 412 -4.99 -6.91 11.46
C TYR A 412 -3.53 -6.43 11.59
N ASP A 413 -3.04 -5.66 10.63
CA ASP A 413 -1.67 -5.13 10.63
C ASP A 413 -1.42 -4.24 11.86
N PHE A 414 -2.39 -3.38 12.23
CA PHE A 414 -2.30 -2.52 13.41
C PHE A 414 -2.17 -3.34 14.70
N TYR A 415 -3.06 -4.31 14.94
CA TYR A 415 -2.97 -5.13 16.16
C TYR A 415 -1.71 -6.01 16.20
N LEU A 416 -1.22 -6.46 15.04
CA LEU A 416 0.07 -7.14 14.95
C LEU A 416 1.22 -6.20 15.35
N GLY A 417 1.18 -4.93 14.92
CA GLY A 417 2.12 -3.91 15.37
C GLY A 417 2.13 -3.73 16.89
N ILE A 418 0.94 -3.67 17.51
CA ILE A 418 0.82 -3.61 18.98
C ILE A 418 1.53 -4.82 19.60
N TYR A 419 1.23 -6.04 19.11
CA TYR A 419 1.83 -7.26 19.64
C TYR A 419 3.36 -7.22 19.61
N ASP A 420 3.95 -6.82 18.48
CA ASP A 420 5.40 -6.77 18.32
C ASP A 420 6.05 -5.70 19.22
N ALA A 421 5.37 -4.57 19.47
CA ALA A 421 5.85 -3.59 20.46
C ALA A 421 5.90 -4.18 21.87
N LEU A 422 4.88 -4.95 22.26
CA LEU A 422 4.84 -5.62 23.57
C LEU A 422 5.91 -6.69 23.67
N ALA A 423 6.11 -7.47 22.60
CA ALA A 423 7.17 -8.48 22.51
C ALA A 423 8.57 -7.85 22.61
N PHE A 424 8.78 -6.70 21.96
CA PHE A 424 10.01 -5.93 22.06
C PHE A 424 10.36 -5.58 23.53
N PHE A 425 9.43 -4.99 24.29
CA PHE A 425 9.71 -4.65 25.69
C PHE A 425 9.80 -5.85 26.62
N ALA A 426 9.05 -6.93 26.35
CA ALA A 426 9.24 -8.18 27.06
C ALA A 426 10.69 -8.69 26.90
N GLY A 427 11.26 -8.54 25.70
CA GLY A 427 12.69 -8.76 25.41
C GLY A 427 13.61 -7.86 26.23
N GLU A 428 13.36 -6.55 26.23
CA GLU A 428 14.17 -5.56 26.95
C GLU A 428 14.17 -5.78 28.47
N ALA A 429 13.02 -6.16 29.04
CA ALA A 429 12.88 -6.45 30.46
C ALA A 429 13.65 -7.69 30.93
N CYS A 430 14.05 -8.57 30.00
CA CYS A 430 14.49 -9.92 30.30
C CYS A 430 15.97 -10.21 30.00
N ARG A 431 16.82 -9.23 29.69
CA ARG A 431 18.23 -9.47 29.28
C ARG A 431 19.05 -10.25 30.34
N GLY A 432 19.52 -11.46 29.99
CA GLY A 432 20.37 -12.33 30.83
C GLY A 432 20.46 -13.86 30.51
N GLY A 433 20.75 -14.32 29.28
CA GLY A 433 21.13 -15.72 28.97
C GLY A 433 19.98 -16.70 28.61
N ALA A 434 20.17 -18.03 28.65
CA ALA A 434 19.16 -19.01 28.22
C ALA A 434 17.86 -19.02 29.06
N MET A 435 17.88 -18.41 30.25
CA MET A 435 16.69 -18.13 31.08
C MET A 435 15.79 -17.03 30.46
N ASP A 436 16.25 -16.33 29.41
CA ASP A 436 15.57 -15.19 28.80
C ASP A 436 14.30 -15.56 28.04
N SER A 437 14.23 -16.72 27.38
CA SER A 437 13.03 -17.07 26.59
C SER A 437 11.81 -17.34 27.48
N LEU A 438 12.00 -17.98 28.63
CA LEU A 438 10.94 -18.19 29.62
C LEU A 438 10.52 -16.87 30.28
N CYS A 439 11.50 -15.98 30.54
CA CYS A 439 11.22 -14.63 31.01
C CYS A 439 10.37 -13.86 30.00
N ILE A 440 10.79 -13.81 28.73
CA ILE A 440 10.07 -13.11 27.65
C ILE A 440 8.66 -13.66 27.53
N LYS A 441 8.50 -14.99 27.47
CA LYS A 441 7.20 -15.66 27.43
C LYS A 441 6.29 -15.20 28.57
N ARG A 442 6.79 -15.20 29.81
CA ARG A 442 6.03 -14.80 30.99
C ARG A 442 5.67 -13.31 30.96
N ARG A 443 6.62 -12.43 30.66
CA ARG A 443 6.39 -10.97 30.61
C ARG A 443 5.43 -10.57 29.50
N LEU A 444 5.56 -11.21 28.34
CA LEU A 444 4.63 -10.98 27.23
C LEU A 444 3.22 -11.48 27.56
N HIS A 445 3.09 -12.65 28.21
CA HIS A 445 1.80 -13.11 28.70
C HIS A 445 1.17 -12.13 29.69
N GLU A 446 1.96 -11.61 30.65
CA GLU A 446 1.51 -10.56 31.56
C GLU A 446 1.03 -9.32 30.77
N LEU A 447 1.78 -8.82 29.80
CA LEU A 447 1.36 -7.70 28.94
C LEU A 447 0.04 -7.95 28.19
N VAL A 448 -0.11 -9.13 27.61
CA VAL A 448 -1.28 -9.51 26.80
C VAL A 448 -2.53 -9.71 27.66
N GLU A 449 -2.39 -10.26 28.87
CA GLU A 449 -3.51 -10.59 29.76
C GLU A 449 -3.84 -9.49 30.78
N THR A 450 -2.90 -8.62 31.11
CA THR A 450 -3.13 -7.57 32.12
C THR A 450 -4.12 -6.51 31.63
N HIS A 451 -4.81 -5.90 32.59
CA HIS A 451 -5.62 -4.70 32.38
C HIS A 451 -4.79 -3.40 32.55
N ALA A 452 -3.47 -3.51 32.63
CA ALA A 452 -2.57 -2.36 32.74
C ALA A 452 -2.54 -1.54 31.44
N LEU A 453 -2.68 -2.22 30.30
CA LEU A 453 -2.92 -1.58 29.01
C LEU A 453 -4.43 -1.37 28.82
N ASP A 454 -4.81 -0.13 28.55
CA ASP A 454 -6.15 0.16 28.06
C ASP A 454 -6.24 -0.30 26.60
N LEU A 455 -6.80 -1.49 26.39
CA LEU A 455 -7.08 -2.05 25.07
C LEU A 455 -8.51 -1.73 24.60
N GLY A 456 -9.20 -0.79 25.26
CA GLY A 456 -10.60 -0.49 25.02
C GLY A 456 -11.58 -1.50 25.62
N ALA A 457 -12.87 -1.17 25.54
CA ALA A 457 -13.95 -2.01 26.10
C ALA A 457 -14.29 -3.24 25.25
N GLY A 458 -13.86 -3.28 23.99
CA GLY A 458 -14.14 -4.38 23.06
C GLY A 458 -13.21 -5.58 23.29
N PRO A 459 -13.66 -6.82 23.02
CA PRO A 459 -12.84 -8.01 23.22
C PRO A 459 -11.79 -8.22 22.12
N LEU A 460 -11.94 -7.58 20.95
CA LEU A 460 -11.11 -7.86 19.77
C LEU A 460 -9.60 -7.68 19.98
N PRO A 461 -9.10 -6.53 20.46
CA PRO A 461 -7.65 -6.32 20.54
C PRO A 461 -6.98 -7.38 21.41
N ARG A 462 -7.55 -7.63 22.60
CA ARG A 462 -7.06 -8.66 23.53
C ARG A 462 -7.12 -10.06 22.92
N THR A 463 -8.16 -10.37 22.16
CA THR A 463 -8.32 -11.69 21.50
C THR A 463 -7.26 -11.92 20.43
N VAL A 464 -6.95 -10.89 19.62
CA VAL A 464 -5.89 -10.94 18.60
C VAL A 464 -4.53 -11.11 19.25
N LEU A 465 -4.20 -10.28 20.25
CA LEU A 465 -2.93 -10.36 20.98
C LEU A 465 -2.72 -11.74 21.64
N ARG A 466 -3.78 -12.30 22.26
CA ARG A 466 -3.74 -13.65 22.85
C ARG A 466 -3.48 -14.72 21.80
N SER A 467 -4.13 -14.62 20.65
CA SER A 467 -3.96 -15.58 19.56
C SER A 467 -2.54 -15.55 18.97
N LEU A 468 -1.94 -14.36 18.82
CA LEU A 468 -0.53 -14.18 18.43
C LEU A 468 0.41 -14.79 19.48
N TYR A 469 0.19 -14.50 20.77
CA TYR A 469 0.96 -15.07 21.87
C TYR A 469 0.94 -16.60 21.90
N GLN A 470 -0.25 -17.20 21.80
CA GLN A 470 -0.42 -18.65 21.79
C GLN A 470 0.31 -19.29 20.60
N ARG A 471 0.21 -18.68 19.42
CA ARG A 471 0.89 -19.14 18.22
C ARG A 471 2.41 -19.11 18.36
N GLU A 472 2.97 -18.04 18.94
CA GLU A 472 4.41 -17.91 19.13
C GLU A 472 4.96 -18.88 20.19
N TRP A 473 4.27 -19.02 21.33
CA TRP A 473 4.84 -19.63 22.54
C TRP A 473 4.22 -20.95 23.03
N GLN A 474 3.04 -21.34 22.53
CA GLN A 474 2.33 -22.55 22.99
C GLN A 474 2.30 -23.68 21.94
N ALA A 475 2.46 -23.37 20.65
CA ALA A 475 2.39 -24.36 19.57
C ALA A 475 3.61 -25.29 19.41
N ARG A 476 4.44 -25.48 20.46
CA ARG A 476 5.47 -26.55 20.48
C ARG A 476 4.92 -27.89 20.99
N ASP A 477 3.82 -27.88 21.74
CA ASP A 477 3.12 -29.10 22.17
C ASP A 477 1.96 -29.36 21.21
N ALA A 478 2.26 -30.09 20.14
CA ALA A 478 1.32 -30.46 19.08
C ALA A 478 0.18 -31.36 19.59
N ALA A 479 -0.94 -30.77 19.99
CA ALA A 479 -2.26 -31.45 20.05
C ALA A 479 -3.43 -30.47 20.29
N ALA A 480 -3.18 -29.33 20.92
CA ALA A 480 -4.22 -28.34 21.20
C ALA A 480 -3.96 -27.05 20.41
N SER A 481 -4.36 -27.03 19.14
CA SER A 481 -4.83 -25.75 18.61
C SER A 481 -5.99 -25.33 19.53
N PRO A 482 -6.03 -24.10 20.07
CA PRO A 482 -7.22 -23.62 20.75
C PRO A 482 -8.42 -23.88 19.82
N PRO A 483 -9.64 -24.15 20.32
CA PRO A 483 -10.80 -24.12 19.44
C PRO A 483 -10.89 -22.69 18.88
N ILE A 484 -10.34 -22.48 17.67
CA ILE A 484 -10.42 -21.20 16.96
C ILE A 484 -11.80 -21.09 16.30
N GLY A 485 -12.83 -21.41 17.08
CA GLY A 485 -14.20 -21.04 16.82
C GLY A 485 -14.41 -19.73 17.54
N GLY A 486 -14.35 -18.62 16.80
CA GLY A 486 -14.87 -17.37 17.34
C GLY A 486 -16.32 -17.61 17.79
N ASP A 487 -16.71 -16.96 18.88
CA ASP A 487 -18.11 -16.90 19.27
C ASP A 487 -18.93 -16.47 18.03
N PRO A 488 -19.83 -17.31 17.49
CA PRO A 488 -20.60 -16.96 16.31
C PRO A 488 -21.54 -15.76 16.55
N THR A 489 -21.71 -15.35 17.80
CA THR A 489 -22.42 -14.12 18.21
C THR A 489 -21.52 -12.88 18.27
N ALA A 490 -20.21 -13.04 18.07
CA ALA A 490 -19.26 -11.93 18.05
C ALA A 490 -19.58 -10.94 16.92
N PRO A 491 -19.22 -9.64 17.10
CA PRO A 491 -19.41 -8.64 16.07
C PRO A 491 -18.81 -9.06 14.71
N PRO A 492 -19.45 -8.73 13.59
CA PRO A 492 -18.94 -9.01 12.24
C PRO A 492 -17.47 -8.67 12.02
N ARG A 493 -17.04 -7.51 12.52
CA ARG A 493 -15.67 -7.02 12.49
C ARG A 493 -14.68 -8.02 13.11
N ASP A 494 -15.01 -8.52 14.30
CA ASP A 494 -14.17 -9.43 15.07
C ASP A 494 -13.97 -10.76 14.33
N LEU A 495 -15.05 -11.28 13.75
CA LEU A 495 -15.02 -12.50 12.95
C LEU A 495 -14.13 -12.36 11.71
N MET A 496 -14.11 -11.18 11.07
CA MET A 496 -13.23 -10.92 9.92
C MET A 496 -11.76 -10.91 10.30
N VAL A 497 -11.39 -10.14 11.32
CA VAL A 497 -9.98 -10.02 11.75
C VAL A 497 -9.46 -11.36 12.28
N GLN A 498 -10.26 -12.09 13.06
CA GLN A 498 -9.89 -13.43 13.53
C GLN A 498 -9.79 -14.44 12.37
N GLY A 499 -10.69 -14.38 11.39
CA GLY A 499 -10.61 -15.21 10.19
C GLY A 499 -9.33 -14.95 9.38
N LEU A 500 -8.94 -13.68 9.22
CA LEU A 500 -7.68 -13.30 8.58
C LEU A 500 -6.46 -13.82 9.33
N LEU A 501 -6.47 -13.73 10.66
CA LEU A 501 -5.40 -14.26 11.52
C LEU A 501 -5.23 -15.77 11.33
N ARG A 502 -6.34 -16.53 11.26
CA ARG A 502 -6.33 -17.98 10.99
C ARG A 502 -5.68 -18.32 9.66
N GLU A 503 -6.07 -17.64 8.59
CA GLU A 503 -5.54 -17.91 7.25
C GLU A 503 -4.09 -17.48 7.11
N HIS A 504 -3.64 -16.44 7.80
CA HIS A 504 -2.23 -16.07 7.87
C HIS A 504 -1.39 -17.14 8.56
N PHE A 505 -1.82 -17.66 9.71
CA PHE A 505 -1.10 -18.73 10.40
C PHE A 505 -0.94 -19.98 9.53
N ARG A 506 -2.00 -20.37 8.80
CA ARG A 506 -1.94 -21.49 7.85
C ARG A 506 -0.94 -21.23 6.73
N LEU A 507 -0.92 -20.00 6.20
CA LEU A 507 -0.01 -19.65 5.12
C LEU A 507 1.46 -19.65 5.56
N GLU A 508 1.74 -19.17 6.78
CA GLU A 508 3.10 -19.20 7.35
C GLU A 508 3.66 -20.62 7.48
N ASP A 509 2.81 -21.60 7.77
CA ASP A 509 3.21 -23.01 7.86
C ASP A 509 3.56 -23.61 6.49
N GLU A 510 3.03 -23.06 5.39
CA GLU A 510 3.04 -23.70 4.07
C GLU A 510 4.29 -23.45 3.21
N ARG A 511 5.30 -22.69 3.68
CA ARG A 511 6.55 -22.38 2.94
C ARG A 511 6.32 -22.13 1.44
N PHE A 512 5.63 -21.03 1.13
CA PHE A 512 5.24 -20.69 -0.23
C PHE A 512 6.45 -20.37 -1.13
N ASP A 513 6.49 -21.00 -2.32
CA ASP A 513 7.51 -20.80 -3.33
C ASP A 513 7.03 -19.85 -4.43
N ASN A 514 7.61 -18.64 -4.45
CA ASN A 514 7.31 -17.60 -5.43
C ASN A 514 7.73 -17.97 -6.87
N ALA A 515 8.63 -18.94 -7.08
CA ALA A 515 9.00 -19.39 -8.41
C ALA A 515 7.81 -20.01 -9.17
N ARG A 516 6.84 -20.60 -8.45
CA ARG A 516 5.62 -21.19 -9.02
C ARG A 516 4.62 -20.17 -9.57
N CYS A 517 4.80 -18.88 -9.27
CA CYS A 517 3.93 -17.82 -9.76
C CYS A 517 4.24 -17.37 -11.20
N ARG A 518 5.28 -17.93 -11.83
CA ARG A 518 5.71 -17.57 -13.19
C ARG A 518 4.91 -18.32 -14.26
N SER A 519 3.64 -18.00 -14.46
CA SER A 519 3.01 -18.24 -15.78
C SER A 519 1.72 -17.45 -16.00
N GLY A 520 1.58 -16.89 -17.20
CA GLY A 520 0.29 -16.41 -17.73
C GLY A 520 -0.07 -14.97 -17.38
N ASP A 521 -1.13 -14.80 -16.59
CA ASP A 521 -1.80 -13.52 -16.36
C ASP A 521 -1.04 -12.66 -15.33
N PRO A 522 -0.70 -11.39 -15.64
CA PRO A 522 0.07 -10.54 -14.72
C PRO A 522 -0.67 -10.24 -13.41
N ILE A 523 -2.00 -10.15 -13.40
CA ILE A 523 -2.78 -9.92 -12.17
C ILE A 523 -2.74 -11.17 -11.29
N VAL A 524 -2.86 -12.35 -11.90
CA VAL A 524 -2.73 -13.63 -11.19
C VAL A 524 -1.31 -13.79 -10.64
N GLY A 525 -0.29 -13.47 -11.43
CA GLY A 525 1.11 -13.52 -11.00
C GLY A 525 1.38 -12.58 -9.83
N LEU A 526 0.83 -11.36 -9.87
CA LEU A 526 0.94 -10.38 -8.79
C LEU A 526 0.26 -10.87 -7.50
N LEU A 527 -0.97 -11.38 -7.60
CA LEU A 527 -1.69 -11.95 -6.45
C LEU A 527 -1.09 -13.26 -5.96
N CYS A 528 -0.43 -14.04 -6.83
CA CYS A 528 0.16 -15.31 -6.44
C CYS A 528 1.34 -15.12 -5.48
N ARG A 529 2.11 -14.03 -5.65
CA ARG A 529 3.29 -13.74 -4.82
C ARG A 529 2.95 -13.78 -3.33
N ASP A 530 3.87 -14.37 -2.58
CA ASP A 530 3.81 -14.58 -1.13
C ASP A 530 2.55 -15.33 -0.70
N GLY A 531 1.90 -16.06 -1.61
CA GLY A 531 0.70 -16.85 -1.36
C GLY A 531 -0.58 -16.03 -1.17
N PHE A 532 -0.64 -14.78 -1.63
CA PHE A 532 -1.79 -13.90 -1.33
C PHE A 532 -3.08 -14.40 -1.94
N ARG A 533 -3.02 -14.89 -3.17
CA ARG A 533 -4.15 -15.51 -3.86
C ARG A 533 -4.69 -16.73 -3.10
N THR A 534 -3.80 -17.55 -2.54
CA THR A 534 -4.17 -18.72 -1.73
C THR A 534 -4.89 -18.27 -0.45
N LEU A 535 -4.34 -17.27 0.24
CA LEU A 535 -4.94 -16.69 1.44
C LEU A 535 -6.35 -16.14 1.16
N LEU A 536 -6.49 -15.31 0.12
CA LEU A 536 -7.77 -14.73 -0.29
C LEU A 536 -8.78 -15.82 -0.68
N GLY A 537 -8.35 -16.83 -1.44
CA GLY A 537 -9.22 -17.93 -1.85
C GLY A 537 -9.75 -18.76 -0.67
N ARG A 538 -8.93 -19.01 0.36
CA ARG A 538 -9.39 -19.69 1.58
C ARG A 538 -10.33 -18.82 2.40
N PHE A 539 -9.93 -17.56 2.61
CA PHE A 539 -10.73 -16.60 3.35
C PHE A 539 -12.10 -16.34 2.70
N ALA A 540 -12.15 -16.26 1.37
CA ALA A 540 -13.40 -16.10 0.61
C ALA A 540 -14.35 -17.30 0.78
N ASN A 541 -13.80 -18.51 0.91
CA ASN A 541 -14.56 -19.75 1.06
C ASN A 541 -14.95 -20.07 2.51
N ASP A 542 -14.42 -19.35 3.50
CA ASP A 542 -14.79 -19.48 4.91
C ASP A 542 -16.31 -19.27 5.09
N THR A 543 -16.96 -20.26 5.70
CA THR A 543 -18.41 -20.28 5.92
C THR A 543 -18.87 -19.18 6.87
N VAL A 544 -18.07 -18.86 7.87
CA VAL A 544 -18.34 -17.79 8.85
C VAL A 544 -18.25 -16.44 8.15
N ARG A 545 -17.19 -16.20 7.37
CA ARG A 545 -17.04 -14.97 6.57
C ARG A 545 -18.21 -14.79 5.60
N ARG A 546 -18.62 -15.84 4.88
CA ARG A 546 -19.77 -15.76 3.95
C ARG A 546 -21.11 -15.54 4.64
N ALA A 547 -21.30 -16.03 5.87
CA ALA A 547 -22.48 -15.74 6.66
C ALA A 547 -22.50 -14.26 7.09
N VAL A 548 -21.37 -13.75 7.56
CA VAL A 548 -21.21 -12.35 7.97
C VAL A 548 -21.36 -11.39 6.79
N GLY A 549 -20.74 -11.66 5.63
CA GLY A 549 -20.89 -10.83 4.43
C GLY A 549 -22.35 -10.70 3.98
N ARG A 550 -23.12 -11.81 4.06
CA ARG A 550 -24.57 -11.79 3.78
C ARG A 550 -25.38 -10.99 4.80
N ALA A 551 -24.98 -11.00 6.08
CA ALA A 551 -25.65 -10.27 7.15
C ALA A 551 -25.32 -8.76 7.12
N VAL A 552 -24.06 -8.41 6.89
CA VAL A 552 -23.54 -7.02 6.89
C VAL A 552 -23.91 -6.27 5.60
N GLY A 553 -23.97 -6.99 4.46
CA GLY A 553 -24.36 -6.44 3.16
C GLY A 553 -25.76 -5.83 3.09
N ARG A 554 -26.55 -5.90 4.16
CA ARG A 554 -27.88 -5.27 4.30
C ARG A 554 -27.89 -3.93 5.06
N GLY A 555 -26.77 -3.45 5.65
CA GLY A 555 -26.83 -2.14 6.33
C GLY A 555 -25.59 -1.57 7.04
N LYS A 556 -24.41 -2.21 7.04
CA LYS A 556 -23.21 -1.72 7.77
C LYS A 556 -21.90 -1.67 6.96
N THR A 557 -22.00 -1.59 5.63
CA THR A 557 -20.85 -1.34 4.75
C THR A 557 -20.72 0.15 4.44
N CYS A 558 -19.50 0.68 4.41
CA CYS A 558 -19.26 2.05 4.00
C CYS A 558 -19.38 2.17 2.47
N GLY A 559 -20.34 2.99 2.02
CA GLY A 559 -20.48 3.38 0.62
C GLY A 559 -19.61 4.57 0.26
N PRO A 560 -19.20 4.70 -1.02
CA PRO A 560 -18.37 5.80 -1.55
C PRO A 560 -19.02 7.18 -1.35
N ASP A 561 -20.35 7.26 -1.34
CA ASP A 561 -21.12 8.52 -1.31
C ASP A 561 -21.09 9.24 0.06
N ASN A 562 -20.60 8.59 1.12
CA ASN A 562 -20.45 9.14 2.48
C ASN A 562 -18.99 9.48 2.85
N TRP A 563 -18.13 9.64 1.85
CA TRP A 563 -16.73 10.07 1.90
C TRP A 563 -16.33 11.16 2.91
N LEU A 564 -17.20 12.12 3.21
CA LEU A 564 -16.94 13.17 4.23
C LEU A 564 -17.38 12.75 5.66
N GLU A 565 -18.24 11.75 5.81
CA GLU A 565 -18.88 11.40 7.09
C GLU A 565 -18.53 10.03 7.71
N SER A 566 -17.94 9.04 7.00
CA SER A 566 -17.54 7.80 7.71
C SER A 566 -16.57 6.88 6.98
N PRO A 567 -15.49 6.52 7.67
CA PRO A 567 -15.22 5.12 8.05
C PRO A 567 -15.39 4.85 9.56
N ILE A 568 -15.90 5.83 10.32
CA ILE A 568 -15.98 5.82 11.79
C ILE A 568 -16.91 4.72 12.33
N ARG A 569 -17.98 4.34 11.61
CA ARG A 569 -19.03 3.43 12.12
C ARG A 569 -19.25 2.12 11.34
N CYS A 570 -18.49 1.86 10.28
CA CYS A 570 -18.69 0.66 9.45
C CYS A 570 -17.87 -0.53 9.96
N ASP A 571 -18.42 -1.73 9.83
CA ASP A 571 -17.72 -2.97 10.21
C ASP A 571 -16.67 -3.37 9.15
N MET A 572 -16.88 -3.00 7.87
CA MET A 572 -15.97 -3.28 6.75
C MET A 572 -16.19 -2.33 5.55
N ASP A 573 -15.17 -2.22 4.69
CA ASP A 573 -15.22 -1.46 3.44
C ASP A 573 -16.01 -2.25 2.37
N GLN A 574 -16.86 -1.59 1.57
CA GLN A 574 -17.56 -2.28 0.47
C GLN A 574 -16.58 -2.77 -0.63
N SER A 575 -15.46 -2.09 -0.81
CA SER A 575 -14.38 -2.53 -1.71
C SER A 575 -13.70 -3.82 -1.23
N PHE A 576 -13.60 -4.03 0.08
CA PHE A 576 -12.99 -5.22 0.66
C PHE A 576 -13.75 -6.50 0.29
N GLU A 577 -15.07 -6.51 0.46
CA GLU A 577 -15.91 -7.67 0.09
C GLU A 577 -15.77 -8.01 -1.40
N ARG A 578 -15.82 -6.98 -2.26
CA ARG A 578 -15.64 -7.15 -3.71
C ARG A 578 -14.24 -7.68 -4.06
N PHE A 579 -13.22 -7.24 -3.33
CA PHE A 579 -11.84 -7.69 -3.52
C PHE A 579 -11.66 -9.13 -3.07
N VAL A 580 -12.14 -9.52 -1.88
CA VAL A 580 -12.00 -10.89 -1.37
C VAL A 580 -12.76 -11.89 -2.25
N ASP A 581 -13.97 -11.55 -2.70
CA ASP A 581 -14.78 -12.46 -3.53
C ASP A 581 -14.18 -12.70 -4.91
N ASN A 582 -13.63 -11.66 -5.54
CA ASN A 582 -13.13 -11.72 -6.91
C ASN A 582 -11.89 -10.82 -7.07
N PRO A 583 -10.74 -11.20 -6.48
CA PRO A 583 -9.58 -10.31 -6.37
C PRO A 583 -9.01 -9.93 -7.73
N GLU A 584 -8.97 -10.86 -8.68
CA GLU A 584 -8.44 -10.58 -10.00
C GLU A 584 -9.32 -9.57 -10.76
N ARG A 585 -10.65 -9.71 -10.67
CA ARG A 585 -11.59 -8.79 -11.33
C ARG A 585 -11.55 -7.41 -10.68
N PHE A 586 -11.48 -7.36 -9.35
CA PHE A 586 -11.36 -6.10 -8.62
C PHE A 586 -10.09 -5.34 -9.03
N LEU A 587 -8.94 -6.02 -9.03
CA LEU A 587 -7.67 -5.40 -9.46
C LEU A 587 -7.70 -5.00 -10.94
N ALA A 588 -8.26 -5.83 -11.83
CA ALA A 588 -8.38 -5.47 -13.24
C ALA A 588 -9.20 -4.18 -13.44
N GLY A 589 -10.29 -4.04 -12.69
CA GLY A 589 -11.12 -2.83 -12.71
C GLY A 589 -10.37 -1.61 -12.18
N LYS A 590 -9.70 -1.72 -11.03
CA LYS A 590 -8.94 -0.60 -10.43
C LYS A 590 -7.73 -0.21 -11.28
N LEU A 591 -6.96 -1.16 -11.82
CA LEU A 591 -5.86 -0.88 -12.74
C LEU A 591 -6.34 -0.16 -14.02
N GLY A 592 -7.49 -0.55 -14.57
CA GLY A 592 -8.08 0.14 -15.71
C GLY A 592 -8.40 1.61 -15.41
N LEU A 593 -8.97 1.88 -14.24
CA LEU A 593 -9.22 3.26 -13.77
C LEU A 593 -7.91 4.02 -13.50
N MET A 594 -6.90 3.39 -12.93
CA MET A 594 -5.57 3.99 -12.70
C MET A 594 -4.88 4.40 -13.99
N LEU A 595 -4.88 3.52 -15.01
CA LEU A 595 -4.32 3.83 -16.34
C LEU A 595 -5.05 5.00 -17.00
N HIS A 596 -6.37 5.08 -16.81
CA HIS A 596 -7.15 6.21 -17.28
C HIS A 596 -6.81 7.51 -16.55
N GLN A 597 -6.62 7.44 -15.23
CA GLN A 597 -6.18 8.59 -14.46
C GLN A 597 -4.81 9.07 -14.93
N LEU A 598 -3.88 8.15 -15.16
CA LEU A 598 -2.57 8.47 -15.74
C LEU A 598 -2.71 9.20 -17.09
N TRP A 599 -3.59 8.74 -17.98
CA TRP A 599 -3.87 9.44 -19.24
C TRP A 599 -4.40 10.87 -19.02
N LYS A 600 -5.30 11.08 -18.05
CA LYS A 600 -5.80 12.43 -17.72
C LYS A 600 -4.69 13.35 -17.26
N VAL A 601 -3.85 12.87 -16.35
CA VAL A 601 -2.69 13.60 -15.83
C VAL A 601 -1.78 14.02 -16.99
N GLU A 602 -1.40 13.09 -17.86
CA GLU A 602 -0.51 13.39 -19.00
C GLU A 602 -1.17 14.32 -20.02
N ARG A 603 -2.49 14.24 -20.21
CA ARG A 603 -3.22 15.19 -21.07
C ARG A 603 -3.25 16.59 -20.47
N ALA A 604 -3.40 16.71 -19.16
CA ALA A 604 -3.32 18.00 -18.47
C ALA A 604 -1.91 18.60 -18.58
N ARG A 605 -0.85 17.78 -18.44
CA ARG A 605 0.54 18.18 -18.66
C ARG A 605 0.79 18.69 -20.09
N LYS A 606 0.28 17.98 -21.10
CA LYS A 606 0.33 18.41 -22.51
C LYS A 606 -0.34 19.78 -22.70
N ARG A 607 -1.53 20.00 -22.11
CA ARG A 607 -2.23 21.30 -22.18
C ARG A 607 -1.46 22.43 -21.49
N ALA A 608 -0.65 22.10 -20.49
CA ALA A 608 0.24 23.03 -19.81
C ALA A 608 1.59 23.23 -20.53
N GLY A 609 1.76 22.72 -21.75
CA GLY A 609 2.98 22.91 -22.56
C GLY A 609 4.16 21.99 -22.20
N GLN A 610 3.95 20.95 -21.39
CA GLN A 610 5.00 19.98 -21.04
C GLN A 610 5.13 18.87 -22.10
N GLU A 611 6.19 18.05 -21.99
CA GLU A 611 6.41 16.89 -22.85
C GLU A 611 5.18 15.98 -22.93
N ASN A 612 4.87 15.53 -24.15
CA ASN A 612 3.63 14.81 -24.44
C ASN A 612 3.79 13.30 -24.27
N TRP A 613 3.39 12.79 -23.11
CA TRP A 613 3.28 11.35 -22.84
C TRP A 613 1.84 10.82 -22.88
N ALA A 614 0.86 11.68 -23.19
CA ALA A 614 -0.56 11.32 -23.21
C ALA A 614 -0.87 10.22 -24.25
N GLY A 615 -0.17 10.22 -25.39
CA GLY A 615 -0.31 9.17 -26.40
C GLY A 615 0.17 7.80 -25.91
N PHE A 616 1.27 7.76 -25.15
CA PHE A 616 1.78 6.52 -24.55
C PHE A 616 0.86 6.00 -23.44
N ALA A 617 0.34 6.90 -22.59
CA ALA A 617 -0.64 6.55 -21.57
C ALA A 617 -1.94 6.01 -22.18
N ALA A 618 -2.46 6.65 -23.24
CA ALA A 618 -3.64 6.19 -23.97
C ALA A 618 -3.41 4.81 -24.60
N LEU A 619 -2.25 4.58 -25.23
CA LEU A 619 -1.90 3.28 -25.80
C LEU A 619 -1.80 2.19 -24.71
N SER A 620 -1.19 2.50 -23.58
CA SER A 620 -1.06 1.56 -22.45
C SER A 620 -2.43 1.15 -21.89
N GLU A 621 -3.34 2.11 -21.71
CA GLU A 621 -4.72 1.83 -21.33
C GLU A 621 -5.43 1.00 -22.41
N ALA A 622 -5.30 1.34 -23.69
CA ALA A 622 -5.93 0.62 -24.80
C ALA A 622 -5.48 -0.86 -24.84
N VAL A 623 -4.17 -1.11 -24.71
CA VAL A 623 -3.61 -2.47 -24.68
C VAL A 623 -4.12 -3.24 -23.45
N PHE A 624 -4.12 -2.60 -22.27
CA PHE A 624 -4.64 -3.21 -21.05
C PHE A 624 -6.13 -3.57 -21.16
N GLN A 625 -6.95 -2.65 -21.68
CA GLN A 625 -8.39 -2.86 -21.84
C GLN A 625 -8.71 -3.93 -22.87
N SER A 626 -7.93 -4.00 -23.96
CA SER A 626 -8.13 -4.99 -25.03
C SER A 626 -7.64 -6.39 -24.67
N GLY A 627 -6.64 -6.52 -23.79
CA GLY A 627 -6.09 -7.82 -23.37
C GLY A 627 -6.57 -8.25 -21.98
N ILE A 628 -5.92 -7.71 -20.95
CA ILE A 628 -6.08 -8.18 -19.57
C ILE A 628 -7.49 -7.89 -19.05
N ALA A 629 -7.98 -6.64 -19.16
CA ALA A 629 -9.29 -6.28 -18.61
C ALA A 629 -10.44 -7.03 -19.30
N TYR A 630 -10.30 -7.31 -20.61
CA TYR A 630 -11.29 -8.05 -21.40
C TYR A 630 -11.59 -9.43 -20.82
N ARG A 631 -10.58 -10.18 -20.33
CA ARG A 631 -10.80 -11.48 -19.67
C ARG A 631 -11.75 -11.40 -18.49
N TYR A 632 -11.63 -10.33 -17.70
CA TYR A 632 -12.36 -10.17 -16.43
C TYR A 632 -13.76 -9.56 -16.59
N ARG A 633 -14.20 -9.28 -17.83
CA ARG A 633 -15.57 -8.88 -18.11
C ARG A 633 -16.56 -9.99 -17.79
N ARG A 634 -17.76 -9.60 -17.35
CA ARG A 634 -18.86 -10.48 -16.95
C ARG A 634 -20.19 -9.88 -17.38
N GLY A 635 -21.16 -10.76 -17.62
CA GLY A 635 -22.48 -10.37 -18.12
C GLY A 635 -22.48 -10.19 -19.63
N PHE A 636 -23.41 -9.38 -20.11
CA PHE A 636 -23.68 -9.18 -21.52
C PHE A 636 -23.04 -7.88 -22.04
N ASP A 637 -22.27 -8.00 -23.10
CA ASP A 637 -21.79 -6.88 -23.92
C ASP A 637 -22.58 -6.88 -25.23
N LEU A 638 -23.35 -5.81 -25.47
CA LEU A 638 -24.09 -5.61 -26.73
C LEU A 638 -23.18 -5.62 -27.97
N ASN A 639 -21.94 -5.15 -27.79
CA ASN A 639 -20.91 -5.15 -28.81
C ASN A 639 -19.55 -5.25 -28.12
N THR A 640 -18.81 -6.33 -28.38
CA THR A 640 -17.50 -6.56 -27.74
C THR A 640 -16.52 -5.44 -28.09
N SER A 641 -16.17 -4.59 -27.14
CA SER A 641 -15.20 -3.54 -27.41
C SER A 641 -14.20 -3.34 -26.30
N SER A 642 -12.96 -2.96 -26.63
CA SER A 642 -11.99 -2.47 -25.64
C SER A 642 -12.38 -1.15 -25.00
N VAL A 643 -13.45 -0.48 -25.46
CA VAL A 643 -14.01 0.68 -24.77
C VAL A 643 -14.41 0.27 -23.34
N PRO A 644 -13.98 1.02 -22.31
CA PRO A 644 -14.36 0.70 -20.95
C PRO A 644 -15.89 0.81 -20.74
N GLN A 645 -16.52 -0.22 -20.15
CA GLN A 645 -17.99 -0.30 -20.00
C GLN A 645 -18.64 0.89 -19.26
N ARG A 646 -17.87 1.63 -18.45
CA ARG A 646 -18.34 2.80 -17.67
C ARG A 646 -17.88 4.14 -18.23
N ALA A 647 -17.32 4.17 -19.43
CA ALA A 647 -16.82 5.40 -20.05
C ALA A 647 -17.97 6.20 -20.69
N GLY A 648 -18.78 6.91 -19.89
CA GLY A 648 -19.78 7.88 -20.37
C GLY A 648 -20.57 7.43 -21.61
N LYS A 649 -20.34 8.08 -22.75
CA LYS A 649 -20.99 7.77 -24.05
C LYS A 649 -20.47 6.48 -24.73
N ALA A 650 -19.96 5.50 -23.97
CA ALA A 650 -19.47 4.22 -24.48
C ALA A 650 -20.52 3.47 -25.31
N TRP A 651 -21.81 3.69 -25.05
CA TRP A 651 -22.90 3.14 -25.84
C TRP A 651 -22.86 3.59 -27.31
N LEU A 652 -22.30 4.76 -27.66
CA LEU A 652 -22.16 5.16 -29.06
C LEU A 652 -21.22 4.22 -29.83
N ALA A 653 -20.25 3.61 -29.14
CA ALA A 653 -19.37 2.62 -29.76
C ALA A 653 -20.12 1.33 -30.13
N THR A 654 -21.31 1.06 -29.56
CA THR A 654 -22.09 -0.13 -29.93
C THR A 654 -22.81 0.02 -31.27
N LEU A 655 -22.99 1.27 -31.76
CA LEU A 655 -23.59 1.57 -33.07
C LEU A 655 -22.66 1.28 -34.26
N LEU A 656 -21.36 1.13 -34.00
CA LEU A 656 -20.37 0.85 -35.02
C LEU A 656 -20.15 -0.67 -35.13
N PRO A 657 -19.89 -1.21 -36.33
CA PRO A 657 -19.55 -2.62 -36.51
C PRO A 657 -18.41 -3.04 -35.58
N ASN A 658 -18.54 -4.23 -35.00
CA ASN A 658 -17.50 -4.85 -34.19
C ASN A 658 -16.26 -5.15 -35.03
N TYR A 659 -16.46 -5.73 -36.20
CA TYR A 659 -15.39 -6.14 -37.09
C TYR A 659 -15.72 -5.85 -38.54
N VAL A 660 -14.66 -5.73 -39.33
CA VAL A 660 -14.68 -5.61 -40.78
C VAL A 660 -13.68 -6.59 -41.36
N SER A 661 -14.12 -7.46 -42.27
CA SER A 661 -13.25 -8.47 -42.88
C SER A 661 -13.37 -8.49 -44.41
N ILE A 662 -12.25 -8.82 -45.05
CA ILE A 662 -12.17 -9.09 -46.47
C ILE A 662 -11.97 -10.59 -46.65
N ASN A 663 -12.78 -11.20 -47.50
CA ASN A 663 -12.70 -12.60 -47.85
C ASN A 663 -11.94 -12.76 -49.16
N THR A 664 -10.90 -13.58 -49.15
CA THR A 664 -9.95 -13.70 -50.27
C THR A 664 -10.51 -14.51 -51.44
N LYS A 665 -11.23 -15.60 -51.19
CA LYS A 665 -11.72 -16.49 -52.26
C LYS A 665 -13.08 -16.07 -52.79
N SER A 666 -13.98 -15.62 -51.92
CA SER A 666 -15.26 -15.02 -52.34
C SER A 666 -15.14 -13.57 -52.83
N ARG A 667 -13.94 -12.97 -52.73
CA ARG A 667 -13.68 -11.54 -53.00
C ARG A 667 -14.72 -10.65 -52.32
N GLY A 668 -14.98 -10.94 -51.05
CA GLY A 668 -16.11 -10.42 -50.31
C GLY A 668 -15.72 -9.46 -49.21
N PHE A 669 -16.70 -8.70 -48.72
CA PHE A 669 -16.55 -7.74 -47.63
C PHE A 669 -17.64 -7.98 -46.59
N GLU A 670 -17.28 -7.99 -45.31
CA GLU A 670 -18.21 -8.26 -44.21
C GLU A 670 -18.18 -7.14 -43.17
N LEU A 671 -19.36 -6.75 -42.70
CA LEU A 671 -19.55 -5.92 -41.51
C LEU A 671 -20.28 -6.76 -40.46
N GLY A 672 -19.66 -6.97 -39.32
CA GLY A 672 -20.20 -7.81 -38.26
C GLY A 672 -20.37 -7.10 -36.93
N TYR A 673 -21.40 -7.48 -36.19
CA TYR A 673 -21.62 -7.20 -34.78
C TYR A 673 -21.44 -8.48 -33.98
N ARG A 674 -20.92 -8.36 -32.76
CA ARG A 674 -20.63 -9.51 -31.89
C ARG A 674 -21.13 -9.29 -30.46
N PRO A 675 -22.45 -9.26 -30.22
CA PRO A 675 -22.99 -9.36 -28.87
C PRO A 675 -22.44 -10.61 -28.17
N THR A 676 -21.97 -10.44 -26.93
CA THR A 676 -21.19 -11.47 -26.23
C THR A 676 -21.62 -11.56 -24.77
N VAL A 677 -21.87 -12.79 -24.30
CA VAL A 677 -22.07 -13.12 -22.90
C VAL A 677 -20.79 -13.75 -22.35
N HIS A 678 -20.16 -13.08 -21.39
CA HIS A 678 -18.93 -13.57 -20.77
C HIS A 678 -19.22 -14.60 -19.69
N LEU A 679 -18.94 -15.88 -20.00
CA LEU A 679 -19.23 -17.02 -19.12
C LEU A 679 -18.15 -17.22 -18.05
N THR A 680 -16.88 -17.16 -18.44
CA THR A 680 -15.72 -17.31 -17.55
C THR A 680 -14.61 -16.32 -17.90
N ASN A 681 -13.51 -16.34 -17.15
CA ASN A 681 -12.33 -15.54 -17.50
C ASN A 681 -11.70 -15.98 -18.83
N SER A 682 -12.00 -17.18 -19.33
CA SER A 682 -11.40 -17.73 -20.55
C SER A 682 -12.43 -18.03 -21.63
N TRP A 683 -13.72 -18.01 -21.33
CA TRP A 683 -14.78 -18.40 -22.27
C TRP A 683 -15.87 -17.35 -22.32
N ALA A 684 -16.37 -17.09 -23.53
CA ALA A 684 -17.53 -16.28 -23.79
C ALA A 684 -18.39 -16.92 -24.88
N PHE A 685 -19.70 -16.73 -24.78
CA PHE A 685 -20.64 -17.08 -25.83
C PHE A 685 -20.91 -15.82 -26.64
N ALA A 686 -20.66 -15.86 -27.94
CA ALA A 686 -20.91 -14.78 -28.87
C ALA A 686 -22.05 -15.15 -29.80
N LEU A 687 -22.76 -14.14 -30.29
CA LEU A 687 -23.65 -14.26 -31.44
C LEU A 687 -23.06 -13.39 -32.55
N ASP A 688 -22.49 -14.04 -33.55
CA ASP A 688 -21.99 -13.37 -34.74
C ASP A 688 -23.18 -12.93 -35.58
N ALA A 689 -23.34 -11.62 -35.76
CA ALA A 689 -24.41 -11.03 -36.55
C ALA A 689 -23.79 -10.18 -37.65
N VAL A 690 -23.84 -10.66 -38.89
CA VAL A 690 -23.28 -10.03 -40.09
C VAL A 690 -24.44 -9.45 -40.90
N PRO A 691 -24.88 -8.21 -40.62
CA PRO A 691 -25.96 -7.59 -41.39
C PRO A 691 -25.60 -7.39 -42.86
N LEU A 692 -24.32 -7.23 -43.19
CA LEU A 692 -23.88 -7.04 -44.57
C LEU A 692 -22.71 -7.96 -44.90
N HIS A 693 -22.97 -8.89 -45.80
CA HIS A 693 -22.00 -9.76 -46.45
C HIS A 693 -22.08 -9.52 -47.96
N LEU A 694 -21.05 -8.87 -48.50
CA LEU A 694 -20.92 -8.60 -49.93
C LEU A 694 -20.04 -9.66 -50.56
N THR A 695 -20.46 -10.23 -51.70
CA THR A 695 -19.62 -11.16 -52.46
C THR A 695 -19.31 -10.62 -53.86
N GLY A 696 -18.02 -10.56 -54.20
CA GLY A 696 -17.55 -10.05 -55.49
C GLY A 696 -17.81 -11.01 -56.64
N ASN A 697 -17.82 -12.31 -56.37
CA ASN A 697 -18.06 -13.37 -57.36
C ASN A 697 -19.50 -13.91 -57.31
N ALA A 698 -20.51 -13.03 -57.24
CA ALA A 698 -21.91 -13.45 -57.17
C ALA A 698 -22.45 -13.84 -58.56
N ALA A 699 -23.21 -14.94 -58.65
CA ALA A 699 -23.85 -15.39 -59.89
C ALA A 699 -24.96 -14.43 -60.39
N SER A 700 -25.51 -13.59 -59.51
CA SER A 700 -26.54 -12.60 -59.81
C SER A 700 -26.37 -11.35 -58.92
N GLN A 701 -26.97 -10.21 -59.28
CA GLN A 701 -26.99 -9.03 -58.40
C GLN A 701 -27.71 -9.29 -57.08
N VAL A 702 -28.68 -10.21 -57.07
CA VAL A 702 -29.48 -10.59 -55.90
C VAL A 702 -28.65 -11.42 -54.91
N ASP A 703 -27.67 -12.20 -55.40
CA ASP A 703 -26.76 -13.01 -54.58
C ASP A 703 -25.60 -12.22 -53.97
N ARG A 704 -25.40 -10.98 -54.43
CA ARG A 704 -24.32 -10.10 -53.98
C ARG A 704 -24.48 -9.64 -52.53
N TYR A 705 -25.72 -9.57 -52.02
CA TYR A 705 -26.06 -9.04 -50.70
C TYR A 705 -26.67 -10.11 -49.80
N ARG A 706 -25.89 -10.55 -48.81
CA ARG A 706 -26.31 -11.55 -47.82
C ARG A 706 -26.22 -10.99 -46.40
N TRP A 707 -26.94 -11.61 -45.49
CA TRP A 707 -26.73 -11.50 -44.05
C TRP A 707 -26.32 -12.86 -43.50
N ALA A 708 -25.61 -12.86 -42.38
CA ALA A 708 -25.32 -14.07 -41.62
C ALA A 708 -25.61 -13.87 -40.13
N ILE A 709 -26.01 -14.94 -39.47
CA ILE A 709 -26.17 -14.96 -38.01
C ILE A 709 -25.79 -16.33 -37.46
N GLY A 710 -25.14 -16.38 -36.29
CA GLY A 710 -24.68 -17.65 -35.75
C GLY A 710 -24.17 -17.59 -34.31
N PRO A 711 -24.47 -18.59 -33.47
CA PRO A 711 -23.81 -18.72 -32.18
C PRO A 711 -22.35 -19.13 -32.37
N ALA A 712 -21.48 -18.56 -31.55
CA ALA A 712 -20.06 -18.88 -31.50
C ALA A 712 -19.57 -19.00 -30.05
N LEU A 713 -18.60 -19.88 -29.84
CA LEU A 713 -17.87 -20.01 -28.60
C LEU A 713 -16.51 -19.34 -28.78
N HIS A 714 -16.21 -18.38 -27.92
CA HIS A 714 -14.99 -17.58 -27.96
C HIS A 714 -14.10 -17.92 -26.75
N TRP A 715 -12.89 -18.41 -27.04
CA TRP A 715 -11.83 -18.69 -26.08
C TRP A 715 -10.85 -17.52 -25.99
N LYS A 716 -10.74 -16.93 -24.80
CA LYS A 716 -9.92 -15.75 -24.48
C LYS A 716 -8.55 -16.17 -23.94
N ARG A 717 -7.46 -15.61 -24.48
CA ARG A 717 -6.08 -15.76 -23.99
C ARG A 717 -5.53 -14.42 -23.49
N THR A 718 -4.53 -14.47 -22.62
CA THR A 718 -3.86 -13.28 -22.05
C THR A 718 -2.78 -12.68 -22.96
N SER A 719 -2.36 -13.39 -24.00
CA SER A 719 -1.29 -12.92 -24.87
C SER A 719 -1.80 -11.80 -25.77
N THR A 720 -1.05 -10.71 -25.85
CA THR A 720 -1.32 -9.63 -26.81
C THR A 720 -1.04 -10.06 -28.24
N VAL A 721 -0.18 -11.05 -28.48
CA VAL A 721 0.14 -11.53 -29.83
C VAL A 721 -0.97 -12.45 -30.36
N TRP A 722 -1.39 -13.44 -29.56
CA TRP A 722 -2.50 -14.34 -29.87
C TRP A 722 -3.50 -14.33 -28.72
N SER A 723 -4.57 -13.56 -28.90
CA SER A 723 -5.51 -13.13 -27.88
C SER A 723 -6.76 -14.00 -27.80
N GLY A 724 -7.08 -14.78 -28.82
CA GLY A 724 -8.20 -15.71 -28.74
C GLY A 724 -8.43 -16.60 -29.94
N LEU A 725 -9.39 -17.50 -29.79
CA LEU A 725 -9.93 -18.37 -30.84
C LEU A 725 -11.45 -18.41 -30.72
N GLU A 726 -12.15 -18.38 -31.83
CA GLU A 726 -13.60 -18.45 -31.88
C GLU A 726 -14.05 -19.47 -32.92
N THR A 727 -15.08 -20.23 -32.59
CA THR A 727 -15.67 -21.19 -33.52
C THR A 727 -17.17 -21.33 -33.26
N GLY A 728 -17.95 -21.58 -34.31
CA GLY A 728 -19.40 -21.60 -34.21
C GLY A 728 -20.10 -22.19 -35.42
N VAL A 729 -21.37 -21.83 -35.58
CA VAL A 729 -22.17 -22.14 -36.76
C VAL A 729 -22.85 -20.87 -37.23
N GLU A 730 -22.62 -20.45 -38.47
CA GLU A 730 -23.24 -19.28 -39.09
C GLU A 730 -24.23 -19.71 -40.18
N TRP A 731 -25.46 -19.19 -40.14
CA TRP A 731 -26.46 -19.34 -41.21
C TRP A 731 -26.52 -18.09 -42.07
N PHE A 732 -26.69 -18.26 -43.38
CA PHE A 732 -26.75 -17.17 -44.34
C PHE A 732 -28.15 -17.03 -44.93
N GLY A 733 -28.58 -15.78 -45.11
CA GLY A 733 -29.79 -15.44 -45.86
C GLY A 733 -29.53 -14.34 -46.89
N ARG A 734 -30.46 -14.19 -47.83
CA ARG A 734 -30.42 -13.14 -48.86
C ARG A 734 -31.25 -11.92 -48.42
N TRP A 735 -30.78 -10.72 -48.76
CA TRP A 735 -31.55 -9.49 -48.53
C TRP A 735 -32.64 -9.24 -49.59
N GLN A 736 -32.42 -9.71 -50.82
CA GLN A 736 -33.36 -9.59 -51.93
C GLN A 736 -33.76 -10.99 -52.43
N GLY A 737 -35.03 -11.16 -52.84
CA GLY A 737 -35.60 -12.44 -53.28
C GLY A 737 -36.30 -13.25 -52.17
N ASN A 738 -36.80 -14.44 -52.50
CA ASN A 738 -37.61 -15.25 -51.60
C ASN A 738 -36.75 -15.91 -50.51
N SER A 739 -36.64 -15.25 -49.34
CA SER A 739 -35.77 -15.65 -48.22
C SER A 739 -36.16 -16.97 -47.55
N LEU A 740 -37.43 -17.37 -47.67
CA LEU A 740 -37.99 -18.58 -47.05
C LEU A 740 -37.85 -19.84 -47.93
N GLY A 741 -37.57 -19.69 -49.23
CA GLY A 741 -37.51 -20.80 -50.20
C GLY A 741 -36.12 -21.13 -50.77
N ALA A 742 -35.09 -20.35 -50.43
CA ALA A 742 -33.72 -20.61 -50.86
C ALA A 742 -33.04 -21.67 -49.97
N GLU A 743 -32.14 -22.49 -50.53
CA GLU A 743 -31.36 -23.45 -49.75
C GLU A 743 -30.65 -22.75 -48.58
N ARG A 744 -30.83 -23.29 -47.36
CA ARG A 744 -30.18 -22.79 -46.15
C ARG A 744 -28.69 -23.08 -46.22
N VAL A 745 -27.90 -22.04 -46.51
CA VAL A 745 -26.44 -22.10 -46.46
C VAL A 745 -25.99 -21.90 -45.02
N TRP A 746 -25.12 -22.78 -44.55
CA TRP A 746 -24.48 -22.64 -43.25
C TRP A 746 -22.98 -22.93 -43.34
N SER A 747 -22.24 -22.45 -42.36
CA SER A 747 -20.81 -22.62 -42.30
C SER A 747 -20.30 -22.77 -40.88
N ILE A 748 -19.08 -23.29 -40.76
CA ILE A 748 -18.34 -23.37 -39.50
C ILE A 748 -17.18 -22.38 -39.61
N PRO A 749 -17.30 -21.17 -39.04
CA PRO A 749 -16.16 -20.25 -38.94
C PRO A 749 -15.21 -20.73 -37.83
N VAL A 750 -13.91 -20.59 -38.10
CA VAL A 750 -12.83 -20.68 -37.12
C VAL A 750 -11.99 -19.41 -37.24
N ASN A 751 -12.05 -18.55 -36.23
CA ASN A 751 -11.38 -17.26 -36.22
C ASN A 751 -10.30 -17.20 -35.14
N TRP A 752 -9.09 -16.83 -35.55
CA TRP A 752 -8.00 -16.49 -34.66
C TRP A 752 -7.96 -14.98 -34.47
N TYR A 753 -7.86 -14.57 -33.20
CA TYR A 753 -7.71 -13.18 -32.82
C TYR A 753 -6.26 -12.91 -32.39
N LEU A 754 -5.66 -11.89 -32.99
CA LEU A 754 -4.28 -11.49 -32.82
C LEU A 754 -4.23 -10.01 -32.42
N LEU A 755 -3.09 -9.58 -31.88
CA LEU A 755 -2.82 -8.18 -31.54
C LEU A 755 -3.87 -7.59 -30.57
N ALA A 756 -4.19 -8.30 -29.48
CA ALA A 756 -5.21 -7.92 -28.50
C ALA A 756 -6.59 -7.69 -29.15
N ASP A 757 -7.05 -8.70 -29.89
CA ASP A 757 -8.32 -8.76 -30.61
C ASP A 757 -8.51 -7.68 -31.68
N LYS A 758 -7.42 -7.09 -32.20
CA LYS A 758 -7.50 -6.09 -33.29
C LYS A 758 -7.42 -6.70 -34.68
N LEU A 759 -6.73 -7.82 -34.82
CA LEU A 759 -6.59 -8.53 -36.08
C LEU A 759 -7.35 -9.85 -35.99
N ARG A 760 -8.27 -10.08 -36.93
CA ARG A 760 -9.03 -11.33 -37.08
C ARG A 760 -8.58 -12.03 -38.34
N ILE A 761 -8.14 -13.27 -38.20
CA ILE A 761 -7.85 -14.16 -39.33
C ILE A 761 -8.81 -15.33 -39.21
N GLY A 762 -9.57 -15.62 -40.26
CA GLY A 762 -10.63 -16.62 -40.20
C GLY A 762 -10.55 -17.62 -41.36
N VAL A 763 -10.97 -18.84 -41.07
CA VAL A 763 -11.32 -19.84 -42.08
C VAL A 763 -12.77 -20.23 -41.89
N ARG A 764 -13.57 -20.12 -42.94
CA ARG A 764 -14.97 -20.50 -42.93
C ARG A 764 -15.17 -21.73 -43.80
N VAL A 765 -15.59 -22.84 -43.20
CA VAL A 765 -15.79 -24.11 -43.89
C VAL A 765 -17.27 -24.31 -44.25
N PHE A 766 -17.53 -24.69 -45.50
CA PHE A 766 -18.86 -24.98 -46.03
C PHE A 766 -19.02 -26.50 -46.22
N PRO A 767 -19.94 -27.16 -45.51
CA PRO A 767 -20.07 -28.62 -45.47
C PRO A 767 -20.49 -29.29 -46.78
N ARG A 768 -21.22 -28.60 -47.67
CA ARG A 768 -21.56 -29.14 -49.01
C ARG A 768 -20.82 -28.37 -50.10
N ARG A 769 -20.32 -29.07 -51.12
CA ARG A 769 -19.69 -28.46 -52.32
C ARG A 769 -20.61 -27.45 -53.01
N ASP A 770 -21.92 -27.70 -52.99
CA ASP A 770 -22.92 -26.84 -53.63
C ASP A 770 -23.52 -25.78 -52.68
N SER A 771 -23.20 -25.85 -51.37
CA SER A 771 -23.66 -24.87 -50.36
C SER A 771 -22.80 -23.61 -50.26
N GLY A 772 -21.73 -23.50 -51.04
CA GLY A 772 -20.92 -22.28 -51.06
C GLY A 772 -21.79 -21.07 -51.40
N VAL A 773 -21.45 -19.90 -50.85
CA VAL A 773 -21.88 -18.64 -51.46
C VAL A 773 -21.35 -18.69 -52.90
N GLN A 774 -22.26 -18.96 -53.85
CA GLN A 774 -22.01 -19.66 -55.12
C GLN A 774 -20.67 -19.30 -55.79
N GLY A 775 -19.78 -20.29 -55.90
CA GLY A 775 -18.44 -20.16 -56.50
C GLY A 775 -17.27 -20.17 -55.50
N ALA A 776 -17.53 -20.06 -54.19
CA ALA A 776 -16.49 -20.22 -53.17
C ALA A 776 -16.16 -21.73 -52.96
N PRO A 777 -14.88 -22.13 -52.88
CA PRO A 777 -14.50 -23.51 -52.56
C PRO A 777 -14.94 -23.89 -51.14
N SER A 778 -14.84 -25.17 -50.76
CA SER A 778 -15.27 -25.72 -49.46
C SER A 778 -14.73 -24.99 -48.22
N ALA A 779 -13.74 -24.10 -48.37
CA ALA A 779 -13.28 -23.20 -47.34
C ALA A 779 -12.93 -21.80 -47.92
N ASP A 780 -13.38 -20.75 -47.25
CA ASP A 780 -13.04 -19.35 -47.51
C ASP A 780 -12.11 -18.81 -46.42
N PHE A 781 -11.18 -17.93 -46.80
CA PHE A 781 -10.21 -17.32 -45.88
C PHE A 781 -10.51 -15.84 -45.75
N SER A 782 -10.62 -15.37 -44.51
CA SER A 782 -10.89 -13.98 -44.17
C SER A 782 -9.74 -13.36 -43.39
N VAL A 783 -9.45 -12.10 -43.69
CA VAL A 783 -8.57 -11.25 -42.88
C VAL A 783 -9.29 -9.95 -42.62
N GLY A 784 -9.32 -9.51 -41.37
CA GLY A 784 -10.10 -8.35 -40.97
C GLY A 784 -9.58 -7.67 -39.72
N LEU A 785 -10.12 -6.47 -39.48
CA LEU A 785 -9.95 -5.76 -38.22
C LEU A 785 -11.13 -6.08 -37.31
N ALA A 786 -10.85 -6.35 -36.04
CA ALA A 786 -11.84 -6.52 -34.99
C ALA A 786 -11.72 -5.41 -33.94
N ASP A 787 -12.76 -5.25 -33.13
CA ASP A 787 -12.93 -4.13 -32.21
C ASP A 787 -12.72 -2.76 -32.92
N VAL A 788 -13.32 -2.61 -34.10
CA VAL A 788 -13.22 -1.40 -34.93
C VAL A 788 -13.77 -0.18 -34.20
N ASN A 789 -14.86 -0.36 -33.48
CA ASN A 789 -15.42 0.65 -32.59
C ASN A 789 -14.44 1.07 -31.48
N GLY A 790 -13.71 0.12 -30.87
CA GLY A 790 -12.66 0.43 -29.92
C GLY A 790 -11.47 1.13 -30.55
N LEU A 791 -11.01 0.68 -31.73
CA LEU A 791 -9.94 1.33 -32.48
C LEU A 791 -10.26 2.81 -32.74
N LEU A 792 -11.47 3.10 -33.22
CA LEU A 792 -11.94 4.47 -33.45
C LEU A 792 -11.98 5.28 -32.15
N TYR A 793 -12.52 4.70 -31.07
CA TYR A 793 -12.52 5.35 -29.74
C TYR A 793 -11.11 5.73 -29.28
N TRP A 794 -10.14 4.82 -29.37
CA TRP A 794 -8.77 5.07 -28.93
C TRP A 794 -8.01 6.02 -29.85
N MET A 795 -8.27 6.00 -31.17
CA MET A 795 -7.72 6.96 -32.12
C MET A 795 -8.17 8.39 -31.83
N LEU A 796 -9.48 8.59 -31.61
CA LEU A 796 -10.05 9.90 -31.26
C LEU A 796 -9.60 10.41 -29.88
N ARG A 797 -9.16 9.49 -29.00
CA ARG A 797 -8.64 9.83 -27.67
C ARG A 797 -7.15 10.20 -27.67
N ARG A 798 -6.42 9.86 -28.74
CA ARG A 798 -4.99 10.18 -28.92
C ARG A 798 -4.78 11.62 -29.40
N SER A 799 -5.74 12.17 -30.15
CA SER A 799 -5.82 13.59 -30.52
C SER A 799 -6.20 14.46 -29.32
#